data_AF-A0A2V9P716-F1
#
_entry.id   AF-A0A2V9P716-F1
#
_cell.length_a   1.000
_cell.length_b   1.000
_cell.length_c   1.000
_cell.angle_alpha   90.00
_cell.angle_beta   90.00
_cell.angle_gamma   90.00
#
_symmetry.space_group_name_H-M   'P 1'
#
loop_
_entity.id
_entity.type
_entity.pdbx_description
1 polymer ?
#
loop_
_entity_poly.entity_id
_entity_poly.type
_entity_poly.pdbx_seq_one_letter_code
_entity_poly.pdbx_strand_id
1 'polypeptide(L)'
;MQRRLALSAFLCVNFSLLAQTPSPNPLPVSPPVKPELVTPAPDHSQEAFVVEKLRYAYRFENDGTGRREVTARIKVQSEAGVEQWGQLVVGYNSANERVEIPYVRVHKADGSTVTTPADSVQDLSIPLEREAPVYTDYRQKHITVPGLRPGEELEYNFVTITHTPLAAGQFWMEHDFVKSGTVLDEQLELNVPKERVIKLKTKPGNDPKISEANGRRIYAWSSSHIDDDEKDRDKDKGKKKKKAPKEPEAPAVQMTTFASWEEMGRWYAALEKDRRQPTPEIRARAAELTKGKTNDLDKIEALYDFVGPNFRYVSLSLGVGRFQPHAAAEVLHNEYGDCKDKHTLLASLLEASGYHASSVLINSGRKLDPEIPSPSQFDHVFTLVPLGKDEVWMDSTTEVAPFRLLSAQLRKKQALIIPQDGTPHLEETPPDPPMINRQYSEIDGKVTEVGKLSAHVRYELRGDSELYMRMLFRHVPRNKWTEWVKNMSSYTGVAGEVSELDVSDPADTHSAFKISYKLDSPNFFDWSKKKSDMVLPFSQISMADADEDDTDPVKVGSPVEYVYHLHLEFPPKYTESAPLPFTMKRDYGHYEASYKADANTFTADRKLVTTLNELPSARASDYTSFRRAVMADAEQHLSIDSTAAGAPTLATDLKGDELYDAAKASYERGNFKAAIDLFKRVVEADPKHKTAWMDLGRSYMVLRQNEDAVAAFKKQAELNPYDEYAYGAIGWAYTTDRKYDQAAEAFNKAIEINPLSEYAHAALGSMYQEAHQYDKAASELEKAVSLKSDDSSLQISLGDAYLNLGQDDKALAAFDRAIQISATPSVWNNIAYQLSLKQAHLDRAQQYAESAVTAVANSLRNLSLEQVSDRDLAMVSELDANWDTLGWVYFARGNFDKAEKYINAAWVLGEHGEVGDHLGQVYEKRGRKQEAIRTYAMSLSGLRPTLETRTRLAALVGGDSKATTAVEQHKQDLQRLQTVNLGKISAVDGTADFFVVMTSSAAGTKIESAKFITGEDKLKPLTENLRGAKIDFAFPDDVPTKILRRGVLTCSSKAGGCSFVMTLPEDVHSVD
;
A
#
# COMPACT_ATOMS: atom_id res chain seq x y z
N MET A 1 -36.82 8.16 -23.65
CA MET A 1 -37.93 7.98 -24.62
C MET A 1 -39.24 7.86 -23.84
N GLN A 2 -40.33 8.45 -24.34
CA GLN A 2 -41.76 8.39 -23.95
C GLN A 2 -42.26 7.93 -22.54
N ARG A 3 -43.17 8.78 -22.02
CA ARG A 3 -44.18 8.58 -20.94
C ARG A 3 -44.99 7.27 -21.03
N ARG A 4 -45.57 6.80 -19.90
CA ARG A 4 -47.03 6.89 -19.57
C ARG A 4 -47.44 6.17 -18.25
N LEU A 5 -48.43 6.79 -17.56
CA LEU A 5 -49.62 6.31 -16.81
C LEU A 5 -49.76 4.82 -16.33
N ALA A 6 -50.62 4.45 -15.37
CA ALA A 6 -51.35 5.12 -14.25
C ALA A 6 -52.24 4.07 -13.51
N LEU A 7 -52.75 4.42 -12.33
CA LEU A 7 -53.97 3.94 -11.61
C LEU A 7 -54.69 2.64 -12.09
N SER A 8 -55.03 1.76 -11.15
CA SER A 8 -56.40 1.64 -10.57
C SER A 8 -56.55 0.46 -9.59
N ALA A 9 -57.40 0.61 -8.58
CA ALA A 9 -57.82 -0.45 -7.65
C ALA A 9 -59.35 -0.61 -7.65
N PHE A 10 -59.87 -1.81 -7.37
CA PHE A 10 -61.25 -2.10 -6.94
C PHE A 10 -61.22 -3.44 -6.14
N LEU A 11 -61.58 -3.51 -4.85
CA LEU A 11 -62.95 -3.66 -4.27
C LEU A 11 -63.64 -4.99 -4.70
N CYS A 12 -63.93 -5.94 -3.80
CA CYS A 12 -65.12 -6.04 -2.91
C CYS A 12 -65.02 -7.36 -2.06
N VAL A 13 -65.79 -7.71 -1.00
CA VAL A 13 -66.96 -7.10 -0.31
C VAL A 13 -67.12 -7.62 1.15
N ASN A 14 -67.69 -6.77 2.02
CA ASN A 14 -68.60 -6.87 3.21
C ASN A 14 -69.04 -8.25 3.81
N PHE A 15 -69.74 -8.37 4.97
CA PHE A 15 -70.59 -7.48 5.83
C PHE A 15 -70.56 -7.98 7.30
N SER A 16 -70.61 -7.16 8.37
CA SER A 16 -71.82 -6.59 9.04
C SER A 16 -71.39 -5.73 10.26
N LEU A 17 -71.82 -4.46 10.45
CA LEU A 17 -72.99 -3.97 11.22
C LEU A 17 -72.98 -4.36 12.73
N LEU A 18 -73.23 -3.51 13.75
CA LEU A 18 -73.67 -2.09 13.84
C LEU A 18 -73.47 -1.50 15.26
N ALA A 19 -73.30 -0.17 15.35
CA ALA A 19 -73.80 0.78 16.37
C ALA A 19 -73.40 0.77 17.89
N GLN A 20 -72.88 1.94 18.31
CA GLN A 20 -73.15 2.72 19.54
C GLN A 20 -72.38 2.46 20.87
N THR A 21 -72.15 3.59 21.57
CA THR A 21 -71.27 3.92 22.72
C THR A 21 -72.07 4.18 24.02
N PRO A 22 -71.47 4.50 25.21
CA PRO A 22 -70.16 4.15 25.84
C PRO A 22 -70.23 3.71 27.34
N SER A 23 -69.12 3.16 27.88
CA SER A 23 -68.70 3.12 29.33
C SER A 23 -69.59 2.41 30.39
N PRO A 24 -69.06 2.06 31.61
CA PRO A 24 -67.71 1.61 31.98
C PRO A 24 -67.69 0.25 32.75
N ASN A 25 -66.49 -0.35 32.93
CA ASN A 25 -66.28 -1.65 33.60
C ASN A 25 -66.58 -1.67 35.12
N PRO A 26 -66.85 -2.87 35.65
CA PRO A 26 -66.04 -3.38 36.76
C PRO A 26 -65.42 -4.78 36.50
N LEU A 27 -64.28 -5.04 37.16
CA LEU A 27 -63.56 -6.33 37.29
C LEU A 27 -64.41 -7.38 38.05
N PRO A 28 -64.10 -8.71 38.07
CA PRO A 28 -62.82 -9.42 37.82
C PRO A 28 -62.98 -10.50 36.69
N VAL A 29 -62.22 -11.61 36.50
CA VAL A 29 -61.25 -12.45 37.27
C VAL A 29 -60.17 -13.02 36.32
N SER A 30 -58.97 -13.33 36.83
CA SER A 30 -57.86 -13.93 36.07
C SER A 30 -57.92 -15.47 35.94
N PRO A 31 -57.85 -16.04 34.71
CA PRO A 31 -57.48 -17.44 34.45
C PRO A 31 -55.95 -17.60 34.25
N PRO A 32 -55.39 -18.83 34.19
CA PRO A 32 -53.97 -19.06 34.49
C PRO A 32 -52.98 -18.67 33.37
N VAL A 33 -51.77 -18.32 33.80
CA VAL A 33 -50.63 -17.94 32.95
C VAL A 33 -50.18 -19.13 32.08
N LYS A 34 -50.07 -18.90 30.77
CA LYS A 34 -49.34 -19.81 29.86
C LYS A 34 -47.83 -19.62 30.07
N PRO A 35 -47.00 -20.69 29.98
CA PRO A 35 -45.56 -20.53 30.00
C PRO A 35 -45.11 -19.60 28.85
N GLU A 36 -44.25 -18.63 29.14
CA GLU A 36 -43.59 -17.85 28.10
C GLU A 36 -42.72 -18.78 27.25
N LEU A 37 -42.87 -18.65 25.92
CA LEU A 37 -41.95 -19.25 24.97
C LEU A 37 -40.62 -18.50 25.08
N VAL A 38 -39.69 -19.06 25.85
CA VAL A 38 -38.29 -18.65 25.82
C VAL A 38 -37.79 -18.88 24.38
N THR A 39 -37.56 -17.78 23.65
CA THR A 39 -36.78 -17.83 22.41
C THR A 39 -35.42 -18.44 22.74
N PRO A 40 -34.96 -19.47 22.00
CA PRO A 40 -33.62 -20.00 22.22
C PRO A 40 -32.60 -18.88 22.05
N ALA A 41 -31.58 -18.87 22.91
CA ALA A 41 -30.48 -17.92 22.77
C ALA A 41 -29.84 -18.07 21.38
N PRO A 42 -29.43 -16.97 20.73
CA PRO A 42 -28.75 -17.04 19.44
C PRO A 42 -27.53 -17.97 19.50
N ASP A 43 -27.38 -18.80 18.47
CA ASP A 43 -26.29 -19.78 18.39
C ASP A 43 -25.02 -19.11 17.86
N HIS A 44 -24.11 -18.79 18.78
CA HIS A 44 -22.82 -18.19 18.48
C HIS A 44 -21.70 -19.22 18.23
N SER A 45 -22.01 -20.51 18.06
CA SER A 45 -21.00 -21.58 17.94
C SER A 45 -20.06 -21.46 16.73
N GLN A 46 -20.42 -20.64 15.73
CA GLN A 46 -19.61 -20.39 14.53
C GLN A 46 -18.67 -19.17 14.67
N GLU A 47 -18.83 -18.35 15.71
CA GLU A 47 -17.94 -17.23 16.00
C GLU A 47 -16.53 -17.72 16.35
N ALA A 48 -15.48 -16.99 15.97
CA ALA A 48 -14.11 -17.38 16.33
C ALA A 48 -13.88 -17.38 17.85
N PHE A 49 -14.54 -16.46 18.54
CA PHE A 49 -14.62 -16.33 20.00
C PHE A 49 -15.90 -15.58 20.37
N VAL A 50 -16.33 -15.72 21.62
CA VAL A 50 -17.44 -14.96 22.21
C VAL A 50 -16.95 -14.32 23.51
N VAL A 51 -17.08 -13.00 23.63
CA VAL A 51 -16.80 -12.31 24.90
C VAL A 51 -18.03 -12.44 25.78
N GLU A 52 -18.06 -13.50 26.59
CA GLU A 52 -19.16 -13.79 27.51
C GLU A 52 -19.33 -12.69 28.57
N LYS A 53 -18.21 -12.08 29.00
CA LYS A 53 -18.23 -10.94 29.91
C LYS A 53 -17.01 -10.04 29.72
N LEU A 54 -17.24 -8.72 29.75
CA LEU A 54 -16.19 -7.70 29.80
C LEU A 54 -16.63 -6.58 30.76
N ARG A 55 -15.88 -6.35 31.84
CA ARG A 55 -16.18 -5.31 32.83
C ARG A 55 -15.02 -4.35 33.01
N TYR A 56 -15.29 -3.07 32.78
CA TYR A 56 -14.43 -1.94 33.12
C TYR A 56 -14.95 -1.27 34.40
N ALA A 57 -14.11 -1.17 35.43
CA ALA A 57 -14.45 -0.51 36.69
C ALA A 57 -13.43 0.57 37.03
N TYR A 58 -13.82 1.82 36.82
CA TYR A 58 -13.07 3.02 37.17
C TYR A 58 -13.41 3.47 38.57
N ARG A 59 -12.39 3.79 39.36
CA ARG A 59 -12.53 4.42 40.66
C ARG A 59 -11.53 5.57 40.78
N PHE A 60 -12.04 6.78 40.94
CA PHE A 60 -11.24 7.98 41.18
C PHE A 60 -11.39 8.46 42.62
N GLU A 61 -10.34 9.07 43.19
CA GLU A 61 -10.34 9.69 44.52
C GLU A 61 -10.23 11.22 44.44
N ASN A 62 -10.44 11.91 45.57
CA ASN A 62 -10.54 13.38 45.62
C ASN A 62 -9.27 14.13 45.17
N ASP A 63 -8.10 13.49 45.22
CA ASP A 63 -6.80 14.05 44.83
C ASP A 63 -6.46 13.81 43.34
N GLY A 64 -7.31 13.10 42.60
CA GLY A 64 -7.08 12.70 41.20
C GLY A 64 -6.39 11.35 41.04
N THR A 65 -5.97 10.68 42.13
CA THR A 65 -5.51 9.28 42.07
C THR A 65 -6.68 8.34 41.82
N GLY A 66 -6.39 7.08 41.46
CA GLY A 66 -7.44 6.12 41.21
C GLY A 66 -6.96 4.76 40.71
N ARG A 67 -7.91 3.95 40.27
CA ARG A 67 -7.64 2.71 39.53
C ARG A 67 -8.68 2.43 38.46
N ARG A 68 -8.27 1.74 37.41
CA ARG A 68 -9.12 1.07 36.41
C ARG A 68 -8.88 -0.43 36.51
N GLU A 69 -9.93 -1.18 36.82
CA GLU A 69 -9.93 -2.63 36.82
C GLU A 69 -10.68 -3.15 35.59
N VAL A 70 -10.06 -4.06 34.84
CA VAL A 70 -10.64 -4.69 33.64
C VAL A 70 -10.69 -6.18 33.87
N THR A 71 -11.89 -6.75 33.89
CA THR A 71 -12.10 -8.20 34.01
C THR A 71 -12.80 -8.72 32.77
N ALA A 72 -12.29 -9.77 32.14
CA ALA A 72 -12.93 -10.39 30.99
C ALA A 72 -13.01 -11.91 31.12
N ARG A 73 -14.01 -12.48 30.45
CA ARG A 73 -14.24 -13.91 30.22
C ARG A 73 -14.59 -14.10 28.76
N ILE A 74 -13.83 -14.95 28.08
CA ILE A 74 -13.86 -15.09 26.62
C ILE A 74 -13.87 -16.57 26.29
N LYS A 75 -14.91 -17.03 25.61
CA LYS A 75 -15.00 -18.37 25.08
C LYS A 75 -14.30 -18.39 23.72
N VAL A 76 -13.20 -19.11 23.60
CA VAL A 76 -12.46 -19.27 22.34
C VAL A 76 -12.97 -20.52 21.64
N GLN A 77 -13.32 -20.42 20.35
CA GLN A 77 -14.05 -21.49 19.64
C GLN A 77 -13.34 -21.99 18.37
N SER A 78 -12.42 -21.20 17.80
CA SER A 78 -11.60 -21.60 16.64
C SER A 78 -10.14 -21.17 16.80
N GLU A 79 -9.26 -21.68 15.92
CA GLU A 79 -7.84 -21.28 15.89
C GLU A 79 -7.66 -19.78 15.61
N ALA A 80 -8.55 -19.14 14.85
CA ALA A 80 -8.53 -17.68 14.67
C ALA A 80 -8.81 -16.93 15.99
N GLY A 81 -9.63 -17.50 16.87
CA GLY A 81 -9.82 -16.99 18.23
C GLY A 81 -8.59 -17.22 19.12
N VAL A 82 -7.84 -18.31 18.90
CA VAL A 82 -6.55 -18.56 19.58
C VAL A 82 -5.48 -17.57 19.11
N GLU A 83 -5.42 -17.27 17.81
CA GLU A 83 -4.52 -16.25 17.26
C GLU A 83 -4.81 -14.87 17.85
N GLN A 84 -6.08 -14.48 17.92
CA GLN A 84 -6.49 -13.17 18.45
C GLN A 84 -6.29 -13.02 19.97
N TRP A 85 -6.46 -14.09 20.76
CA TRP A 85 -6.44 -14.03 22.23
C TRP A 85 -5.25 -14.75 22.88
N GLY A 86 -4.36 -15.35 22.08
CA GLY A 86 -3.14 -16.03 22.53
C GLY A 86 -2.06 -15.07 23.06
N GLN A 87 -2.17 -13.78 22.76
CA GLN A 87 -1.40 -12.71 23.37
C GLN A 87 -2.33 -11.58 23.81
N LEU A 88 -2.24 -11.17 25.07
CA LEU A 88 -2.95 -10.01 25.60
C LEU A 88 -1.99 -8.82 25.69
N VAL A 89 -2.49 -7.61 25.44
CA VAL A 89 -1.71 -6.37 25.53
C VAL A 89 -2.45 -5.37 26.42
N VAL A 90 -1.77 -4.83 27.44
CA VAL A 90 -2.31 -3.76 28.30
C VAL A 90 -1.34 -2.59 28.40
N GLY A 91 -1.79 -1.41 27.96
CA GLY A 91 -1.01 -0.17 27.96
C GLY A 91 -1.23 0.70 29.20
N TYR A 92 -0.17 1.39 29.64
CA TYR A 92 -0.17 2.28 30.81
C TYR A 92 0.97 3.31 30.76
N ASN A 93 0.83 4.42 31.48
CA ASN A 93 1.81 5.52 31.52
C ASN A 93 2.73 5.37 32.75
N SER A 94 3.92 4.82 32.56
CA SER A 94 4.81 4.33 33.64
C SER A 94 5.37 5.39 34.60
N ALA A 95 5.26 6.69 34.30
CA ALA A 95 5.62 7.76 35.25
C ALA A 95 4.51 8.05 36.27
N ASN A 96 3.25 7.72 35.95
CA ASN A 96 2.07 8.10 36.72
C ASN A 96 1.17 6.92 37.10
N GLU A 97 1.33 5.79 36.43
CA GLU A 97 0.52 4.59 36.54
C GLU A 97 1.38 3.33 36.67
N ARG A 98 0.81 2.29 37.28
CA ARG A 98 1.37 0.93 37.28
C ARG A 98 0.27 -0.10 37.02
N VAL A 99 0.61 -1.19 36.33
CA VAL A 99 -0.34 -2.29 36.08
C VAL A 99 0.00 -3.49 36.97
N GLU A 100 -0.98 -3.91 37.76
CA GLU A 100 -1.03 -5.21 38.41
C GLU A 100 -1.84 -6.18 37.55
N ILE A 101 -1.43 -7.45 37.54
CA ILE A 101 -2.12 -8.54 36.82
C ILE A 101 -2.50 -9.60 37.86
N PRO A 102 -3.64 -9.47 38.56
CA PRO A 102 -4.07 -10.46 39.56
C PRO A 102 -4.16 -11.89 39.01
N TYR A 103 -4.61 -12.06 37.77
CA TYR A 103 -4.56 -13.34 37.05
C TYR A 103 -4.77 -13.17 35.55
N VAL A 104 -4.19 -14.08 34.77
CA VAL A 104 -4.61 -14.46 33.41
C VAL A 104 -4.62 -15.98 33.40
N ARG A 105 -5.77 -16.61 33.15
CA ARG A 105 -5.93 -18.06 33.25
C ARG A 105 -6.81 -18.63 32.14
N VAL A 106 -6.50 -19.85 31.74
CA VAL A 106 -7.28 -20.62 30.76
C VAL A 106 -7.93 -21.80 31.47
N HIS A 107 -9.25 -21.86 31.44
CA HIS A 107 -10.04 -23.01 31.86
C HIS A 107 -10.13 -24.01 30.70
N LYS A 108 -9.59 -25.19 30.93
CA LYS A 108 -9.45 -26.27 29.94
C LYS A 108 -10.74 -27.07 29.81
N ALA A 109 -10.92 -27.70 28.66
CA ALA A 109 -12.08 -28.56 28.38
C ALA A 109 -12.18 -29.78 29.32
N ASP A 110 -11.07 -30.20 29.96
CA ASP A 110 -11.04 -31.25 30.98
C ASP A 110 -11.35 -30.74 32.42
N GLY A 111 -11.65 -29.45 32.57
CA GLY A 111 -11.93 -28.80 33.86
C GLY A 111 -10.68 -28.35 34.63
N SER A 112 -9.46 -28.61 34.13
CA SER A 112 -8.24 -28.05 34.70
C SER A 112 -8.10 -26.55 34.39
N THR A 113 -7.20 -25.86 35.08
CA THR A 113 -6.96 -24.43 34.89
C THR A 113 -5.47 -24.16 34.81
N VAL A 114 -5.03 -23.52 33.72
CA VAL A 114 -3.64 -23.09 33.52
C VAL A 114 -3.56 -21.60 33.78
N THR A 115 -2.77 -21.19 34.77
CA THR A 115 -2.50 -19.77 35.06
C THR A 115 -1.22 -19.33 34.36
N THR A 116 -1.24 -18.14 33.77
CA THR A 116 -0.08 -17.53 33.12
C THR A 116 0.99 -17.20 34.15
N PRO A 117 2.22 -17.73 34.01
CA PRO A 117 3.31 -17.41 34.92
C PRO A 117 3.86 -16.00 34.67
N ALA A 118 4.47 -15.40 35.69
CA ALA A 118 4.89 -13.99 35.65
C ALA A 118 6.03 -13.69 34.64
N ASP A 119 6.79 -14.71 34.25
CA ASP A 119 7.84 -14.64 33.22
C ASP A 119 7.27 -14.61 31.78
N SER A 120 5.99 -14.93 31.59
CA SER A 120 5.27 -14.78 30.32
C SER A 120 4.73 -13.36 30.09
N VAL A 121 5.10 -12.40 30.96
CA VAL A 121 4.75 -10.98 30.86
C VAL A 121 6.00 -10.18 30.50
N GLN A 122 6.01 -9.57 29.31
CA GLN A 122 7.08 -8.67 28.86
C GLN A 122 6.62 -7.22 28.95
N ASP A 123 7.47 -6.32 29.42
CA ASP A 123 7.19 -4.87 29.48
C ASP A 123 7.99 -4.15 28.39
N LEU A 124 7.28 -3.62 27.40
CA LEU A 124 7.86 -3.11 26.16
C LEU A 124 7.48 -1.65 25.91
N SER A 125 8.36 -0.92 25.24
CA SER A 125 8.03 0.32 24.54
C SER A 125 7.14 0.04 23.32
N ILE A 126 6.32 1.02 22.92
CA ILE A 126 5.54 0.92 21.69
C ILE A 126 6.44 0.93 20.45
N PRO A 127 6.06 0.24 19.33
CA PRO A 127 6.88 0.17 18.13
C PRO A 127 7.33 1.54 17.58
N LEU A 128 6.47 2.56 17.68
CA LEU A 128 6.74 3.90 17.16
C LEU A 128 7.99 4.57 17.79
N GLU A 129 8.33 4.29 19.05
CA GLU A 129 9.56 4.81 19.68
C GLU A 129 10.85 4.25 19.08
N ARG A 130 10.76 3.15 18.31
CA ARG A 130 11.92 2.53 17.64
C ARG A 130 12.23 3.18 16.30
N GLU A 131 11.27 3.90 15.73
CA GLU A 131 11.30 4.39 14.34
C GLU A 131 11.16 5.92 14.25
N ALA A 132 10.59 6.58 15.27
CA ALA A 132 10.42 8.03 15.34
C ALA A 132 11.04 8.61 16.63
N PRO A 133 11.47 9.91 16.64
CA PRO A 133 11.99 10.59 17.82
C PRO A 133 10.86 11.01 18.78
N VAL A 134 10.12 10.01 19.26
CA VAL A 134 9.06 10.11 20.25
C VAL A 134 9.52 9.34 21.47
N TYR A 135 9.59 10.02 22.62
CA TYR A 135 9.93 9.44 23.91
C TYR A 135 8.76 9.68 24.86
N THR A 136 8.10 8.62 25.27
CA THR A 136 6.94 8.64 26.17
C THR A 136 7.13 7.68 27.33
N ASP A 137 6.45 7.95 28.45
CA ASP A 137 6.40 7.00 29.55
C ASP A 137 5.38 5.88 29.29
N TYR A 138 4.66 5.90 28.15
CA TYR A 138 3.69 4.89 27.78
C TYR A 138 4.34 3.53 27.44
N ARG A 139 4.02 2.53 28.25
CA ARG A 139 4.49 1.14 28.15
C ARG A 139 3.34 0.21 27.81
N GLN A 140 3.66 -0.92 27.20
CA GLN A 140 2.74 -2.04 27.02
C GLN A 140 3.27 -3.28 27.74
N LYS A 141 2.42 -3.91 28.55
CA LYS A 141 2.65 -5.29 29.00
C LYS A 141 2.07 -6.24 27.96
N HIS A 142 2.92 -7.06 27.37
CA HIS A 142 2.59 -8.14 26.44
C HIS A 142 2.57 -9.45 27.24
N ILE A 143 1.42 -10.13 27.27
CA ILE A 143 1.21 -11.35 28.06
C ILE A 143 0.90 -12.50 27.11
N THR A 144 1.81 -13.47 27.01
CA THR A 144 1.57 -14.71 26.27
C THR A 144 0.65 -15.61 27.08
N VAL A 145 -0.45 -16.07 26.49
CA VAL A 145 -1.46 -16.91 27.15
C VAL A 145 -1.12 -18.40 26.92
N PRO A 146 -0.68 -19.15 27.94
CA PRO A 146 -0.13 -20.49 27.73
C PRO A 146 -1.20 -21.54 27.41
N GLY A 147 -1.03 -22.16 26.25
CA GLY A 147 -1.72 -23.39 25.85
C GLY A 147 -3.22 -23.23 25.56
N LEU A 148 -3.71 -22.01 25.33
CA LEU A 148 -5.07 -21.71 24.87
C LEU A 148 -5.40 -22.51 23.59
N ARG A 149 -6.61 -23.08 23.52
CA ARG A 149 -7.09 -23.89 22.38
C ARG A 149 -8.57 -23.61 22.05
N PRO A 150 -9.04 -24.02 20.86
CA PRO A 150 -10.46 -23.99 20.54
C PRO A 150 -11.29 -24.79 21.55
N GLY A 151 -12.40 -24.23 22.00
CA GLY A 151 -13.31 -24.78 23.02
C GLY A 151 -12.97 -24.38 24.47
N GLU A 152 -11.84 -23.73 24.73
CA GLU A 152 -11.41 -23.31 26.07
C GLU A 152 -11.92 -21.90 26.44
N GLU A 153 -11.90 -21.56 27.72
CA GLU A 153 -12.31 -20.25 28.24
C GLU A 153 -11.09 -19.50 28.80
N LEU A 154 -10.85 -18.28 28.30
CA LEU A 154 -9.84 -17.35 28.81
C LEU A 154 -10.50 -16.39 29.80
N GLU A 155 -9.95 -16.28 31.00
CA GLU A 155 -10.35 -15.29 32.01
C GLU A 155 -9.15 -14.48 32.47
N TYR A 156 -9.28 -13.14 32.53
CA TYR A 156 -8.23 -12.26 33.03
C TYR A 156 -8.77 -11.11 33.89
N ASN A 157 -7.90 -10.62 34.78
CA ASN A 157 -8.08 -9.36 35.49
C ASN A 157 -6.79 -8.52 35.37
N PHE A 158 -6.94 -7.26 34.94
CA PHE A 158 -5.90 -6.24 34.90
C PHE A 158 -6.30 -5.03 35.75
N VAL A 159 -5.41 -4.57 36.63
CA VAL A 159 -5.64 -3.39 37.47
C VAL A 159 -4.59 -2.33 37.16
N THR A 160 -4.97 -1.27 36.44
CA THR A 160 -4.16 -0.06 36.26
C THR A 160 -4.39 0.86 37.44
N ILE A 161 -3.33 1.25 38.16
CA ILE A 161 -3.39 2.13 39.34
C ILE A 161 -2.68 3.44 39.00
N THR A 162 -3.43 4.54 39.04
CA THR A 162 -2.91 5.90 38.89
C THR A 162 -2.43 6.39 40.26
N HIS A 163 -1.12 6.33 40.49
CA HIS A 163 -0.51 6.74 41.76
C HIS A 163 -0.08 8.21 41.78
N THR A 164 0.09 8.82 40.62
CA THR A 164 0.41 10.25 40.48
C THR A 164 -0.60 10.89 39.51
N PRO A 165 -1.45 11.83 39.96
CA PRO A 165 -2.41 12.48 39.06
C PRO A 165 -1.70 13.41 38.08
N LEU A 166 -2.19 13.46 36.82
CA LEU A 166 -1.69 14.42 35.82
C LEU A 166 -2.12 15.86 36.11
N ALA A 167 -3.23 16.02 36.85
CA ALA A 167 -3.71 17.31 37.36
C ALA A 167 -4.23 17.09 38.79
N ALA A 168 -3.59 17.70 39.79
CA ALA A 168 -3.95 17.49 41.19
C ALA A 168 -5.42 17.88 41.47
N GLY A 169 -6.18 16.96 42.08
CA GLY A 169 -7.59 17.12 42.39
C GLY A 169 -8.55 16.99 41.19
N GLN A 170 -8.05 16.70 39.99
CA GLN A 170 -8.83 16.56 38.76
C GLN A 170 -8.63 15.17 38.13
N PHE A 171 -9.65 14.67 37.44
CA PHE A 171 -9.62 13.41 36.71
C PHE A 171 -10.62 13.41 35.55
N TRP A 172 -10.33 12.65 34.50
CA TRP A 172 -11.16 12.51 33.30
C TRP A 172 -11.09 11.07 32.77
N MET A 173 -12.06 10.69 31.93
CA MET A 173 -12.03 9.42 31.19
C MET A 173 -12.80 9.53 29.88
N GLU A 174 -12.41 8.70 28.91
CA GLU A 174 -13.17 8.39 27.69
C GLU A 174 -13.32 6.88 27.59
N HIS A 175 -14.46 6.41 27.08
CA HIS A 175 -14.72 4.99 26.86
C HIS A 175 -15.65 4.79 25.66
N ASP A 176 -15.32 3.80 24.84
CA ASP A 176 -16.19 3.23 23.82
C ASP A 176 -16.45 1.77 24.17
N PHE A 177 -17.72 1.38 24.10
CA PHE A 177 -18.16 -0.01 24.09
C PHE A 177 -17.67 -0.71 22.80
N VAL A 178 -17.53 -2.03 22.84
CA VAL A 178 -17.06 -2.83 21.69
C VAL A 178 -18.08 -2.78 20.55
N LYS A 179 -17.61 -2.58 19.31
CA LYS A 179 -18.42 -2.37 18.09
C LYS A 179 -18.14 -3.39 16.98
N SER A 180 -17.51 -4.52 17.33
CA SER A 180 -17.14 -5.59 16.39
C SER A 180 -16.98 -6.92 17.13
N GLY A 181 -17.52 -8.01 16.58
CA GLY A 181 -17.49 -9.34 17.19
C GLY A 181 -18.48 -9.50 18.35
N THR A 182 -18.80 -10.75 18.69
CA THR A 182 -19.86 -11.05 19.65
C THR A 182 -19.43 -10.82 21.12
N VAL A 183 -20.13 -9.90 21.80
CA VAL A 183 -19.98 -9.52 23.22
C VAL A 183 -21.33 -9.56 23.93
N LEU A 184 -21.49 -10.48 24.90
CA LEU A 184 -22.77 -10.78 25.53
C LEU A 184 -23.11 -9.89 26.76
N ASP A 185 -22.11 -9.55 27.58
CA ASP A 185 -22.24 -8.72 28.79
C ASP A 185 -21.05 -7.76 28.88
N GLU A 186 -21.17 -6.56 28.30
CA GLU A 186 -20.20 -5.48 28.52
C GLU A 186 -20.71 -4.52 29.61
N GLN A 187 -19.87 -4.24 30.61
CA GLN A 187 -20.22 -3.43 31.77
C GLN A 187 -19.18 -2.33 31.99
N LEU A 188 -19.64 -1.07 32.10
CA LEU A 188 -18.83 0.04 32.59
C LEU A 188 -19.36 0.47 33.96
N GLU A 189 -18.47 0.57 34.94
CA GLU A 189 -18.73 1.18 36.24
C GLU A 189 -17.77 2.37 36.46
N LEU A 190 -18.32 3.53 36.79
CA LEU A 190 -17.59 4.73 37.19
C LEU A 190 -17.94 5.07 38.64
N ASN A 191 -16.96 4.99 39.54
CA ASN A 191 -17.10 5.17 40.97
C ASN A 191 -16.33 6.41 41.44
N VAL A 192 -17.05 7.46 41.85
CA VAL A 192 -16.49 8.76 42.24
C VAL A 192 -16.92 9.17 43.66
N PRO A 193 -16.16 10.05 44.35
CA PRO A 193 -16.60 10.64 45.61
C PRO A 193 -17.91 11.42 45.40
N LYS A 194 -18.92 11.24 46.26
CA LYS A 194 -20.28 11.80 46.06
C LYS A 194 -20.28 13.32 45.89
N GLU A 195 -19.44 14.00 46.65
CA GLU A 195 -19.33 15.47 46.67
C GLU A 195 -18.57 16.03 45.46
N ARG A 196 -17.94 15.18 44.63
CA ARG A 196 -17.23 15.66 43.44
C ARG A 196 -18.23 15.95 42.32
N VAL A 197 -18.28 17.20 41.91
CA VAL A 197 -18.94 17.60 40.67
C VAL A 197 -18.15 17.02 39.49
N ILE A 198 -18.87 16.35 38.59
CA ILE A 198 -18.36 15.86 37.31
C ILE A 198 -19.27 16.36 36.19
N LYS A 199 -18.70 16.60 35.01
CA LYS A 199 -19.43 16.61 33.76
C LYS A 199 -19.31 15.22 33.13
N LEU A 200 -20.45 14.69 32.70
CA LEU A 200 -20.58 13.36 32.11
C LEU A 200 -21.50 13.48 30.90
N LYS A 201 -21.08 12.92 29.76
CA LYS A 201 -21.87 12.82 28.53
C LYS A 201 -21.78 11.41 27.99
N THR A 202 -22.91 10.94 27.47
CA THR A 202 -23.11 9.59 26.95
C THR A 202 -23.79 9.69 25.59
N LYS A 203 -23.53 8.73 24.69
CA LYS A 203 -24.28 8.64 23.44
C LYS A 203 -25.78 8.43 23.73
N PRO A 204 -26.69 9.09 22.98
CA PRO A 204 -28.14 8.95 23.21
C PRO A 204 -28.59 7.49 23.23
N GLY A 205 -29.39 7.13 24.25
CA GLY A 205 -29.85 5.76 24.48
C GLY A 205 -28.98 4.93 25.44
N ASN A 206 -27.75 5.38 25.75
CA ASN A 206 -26.84 4.71 26.69
C ASN A 206 -26.71 5.48 28.02
N ASP A 207 -27.84 5.76 28.67
CA ASP A 207 -27.85 6.46 29.96
C ASP A 207 -27.43 5.54 31.13
N PRO A 208 -26.61 6.03 32.09
CA PRO A 208 -26.17 5.23 33.22
C PRO A 208 -27.28 5.02 34.24
N LYS A 209 -27.29 3.83 34.84
CA LYS A 209 -27.94 3.61 36.13
C LYS A 209 -27.09 4.25 37.23
N ILE A 210 -27.62 5.26 37.91
CA ILE A 210 -26.93 5.96 38.99
C ILE A 210 -27.33 5.37 40.35
N SER A 211 -26.36 5.20 41.24
CA SER A 211 -26.59 4.83 42.64
C SER A 211 -25.62 5.58 43.57
N GLU A 212 -25.98 5.71 44.84
CA GLU A 212 -25.12 6.31 45.87
C GLU A 212 -25.03 5.39 47.09
N ALA A 213 -23.81 5.13 47.55
CA ALA A 213 -23.52 4.31 48.72
C ALA A 213 -22.18 4.70 49.34
N ASN A 214 -22.04 4.60 50.67
CA ASN A 214 -20.78 4.78 51.40
C ASN A 214 -20.00 6.07 51.04
N GLY A 215 -20.70 7.19 50.83
CA GLY A 215 -20.11 8.47 50.47
C GLY A 215 -19.63 8.58 49.01
N ARG A 216 -20.05 7.65 48.14
CA ARG A 216 -19.67 7.60 46.72
C ARG A 216 -20.89 7.57 45.82
N ARG A 217 -20.72 8.07 44.59
CA ARG A 217 -21.69 7.96 43.49
C ARG A 217 -21.14 7.02 42.45
N ILE A 218 -21.98 6.09 41.99
CA ILE A 218 -21.63 5.05 41.03
C ILE A 218 -22.56 5.18 39.82
N TYR A 219 -21.96 5.30 38.64
CA TYR A 219 -22.63 5.29 37.35
C TYR A 219 -22.33 3.95 36.69
N ALA A 220 -23.36 3.20 36.33
CA ALA A 220 -23.23 1.87 35.74
C ALA A 220 -23.95 1.80 34.39
N TRP A 221 -23.23 1.33 33.37
CA TRP A 221 -23.76 1.01 32.05
C TRP A 221 -23.66 -0.49 31.80
N SER A 222 -24.60 -0.99 31.00
CA SER A 222 -24.57 -2.32 30.41
C SER A 222 -24.78 -2.18 28.92
N SER A 223 -23.93 -2.83 28.13
CA SER A 223 -24.05 -2.95 26.68
C SER A 223 -23.89 -4.41 26.28
N SER A 224 -24.34 -4.73 25.08
CA SER A 224 -24.03 -5.97 24.40
C SER A 224 -23.97 -5.68 22.91
N HIS A 225 -23.14 -6.45 22.20
CA HIS A 225 -22.98 -6.34 20.77
C HIS A 225 -23.00 -7.74 20.18
N ILE A 226 -23.93 -7.99 19.26
CA ILE A 226 -24.02 -9.25 18.53
C ILE A 226 -23.79 -8.88 17.07
N ASP A 227 -22.85 -9.57 16.42
CA ASP A 227 -22.57 -9.37 15.01
C ASP A 227 -23.68 -10.05 14.19
N ASP A 228 -24.74 -9.29 13.87
CA ASP A 228 -25.95 -9.76 13.17
C ASP A 228 -25.69 -9.88 11.65
N ASP A 229 -24.64 -10.65 11.32
CA ASP A 229 -23.90 -10.65 10.05
C ASP A 229 -24.73 -11.10 8.82
N GLU A 230 -25.94 -11.63 9.00
CA GLU A 230 -26.84 -11.96 7.89
C GLU A 230 -27.63 -10.76 7.33
N LYS A 231 -27.95 -9.73 8.14
CA LYS A 231 -28.85 -8.65 7.67
C LYS A 231 -28.14 -7.53 6.92
N ASP A 232 -26.92 -7.20 7.33
CA ASP A 232 -26.16 -6.11 6.71
C ASP A 232 -25.28 -6.62 5.55
N ARG A 233 -24.80 -7.88 5.57
CA ARG A 233 -24.07 -8.44 4.41
C ARG A 233 -24.90 -8.52 3.13
N ASP A 234 -26.21 -8.69 3.20
CA ASP A 234 -27.05 -8.82 2.00
C ASP A 234 -27.66 -7.51 1.47
N LYS A 235 -27.62 -6.42 2.25
CA LYS A 235 -27.97 -5.08 1.74
C LYS A 235 -26.79 -4.31 1.16
N ASP A 236 -25.55 -4.64 1.57
CA ASP A 236 -24.35 -3.87 1.22
C ASP A 236 -23.50 -4.48 0.08
N LYS A 237 -23.89 -5.65 -0.45
CA LYS A 237 -23.25 -6.28 -1.63
C LYS A 237 -23.56 -5.57 -2.96
N GLY A 238 -24.42 -4.56 -2.96
CA GLY A 238 -24.75 -3.75 -4.13
C GLY A 238 -24.38 -2.28 -3.97
N LYS A 239 -23.16 -1.91 -4.40
CA LYS A 239 -22.58 -0.53 -4.40
C LYS A 239 -22.01 0.00 -3.06
N LYS A 240 -21.08 -0.71 -2.45
CA LYS A 240 -20.03 -0.03 -1.67
C LYS A 240 -19.02 0.64 -2.61
N LYS A 241 -19.34 1.87 -3.07
CA LYS A 241 -18.29 2.86 -3.36
C LYS A 241 -17.43 2.96 -2.10
N LYS A 242 -16.11 3.17 -2.23
CA LYS A 242 -15.29 3.59 -1.08
C LYS A 242 -15.86 4.92 -0.57
N LYS A 243 -16.66 4.89 0.50
CA LYS A 243 -17.04 6.12 1.20
C LYS A 243 -15.77 6.76 1.72
N ALA A 244 -15.68 8.09 1.60
CA ALA A 244 -14.58 8.82 2.20
C ALA A 244 -14.48 8.45 3.70
N PRO A 245 -13.28 8.41 4.30
CA PRO A 245 -13.15 8.16 5.73
C PRO A 245 -14.01 9.17 6.49
N LYS A 246 -15.04 8.69 7.18
CA LYS A 246 -15.82 9.56 8.07
C LYS A 246 -14.89 10.06 9.17
N GLU A 247 -15.04 11.33 9.55
CA GLU A 247 -14.33 11.87 10.71
C GLU A 247 -14.56 10.96 11.94
N PRO A 248 -13.53 10.69 12.77
CA PRO A 248 -13.69 9.84 13.94
C PRO A 248 -14.76 10.40 14.88
N GLU A 249 -15.71 9.54 15.28
CA GLU A 249 -16.79 9.94 16.18
C GLU A 249 -16.28 10.27 17.60
N ALA A 250 -17.07 11.05 18.34
CA ALA A 250 -16.88 11.19 19.78
C ALA A 250 -17.09 9.84 20.51
N PRO A 251 -16.40 9.60 21.64
CA PRO A 251 -16.53 8.37 22.43
C PRO A 251 -17.95 8.13 22.94
N ALA A 252 -18.29 6.87 23.21
CA ALA A 252 -19.60 6.51 23.75
C ALA A 252 -19.89 7.11 25.14
N VAL A 253 -18.85 7.28 25.98
CA VAL A 253 -18.90 7.92 27.29
C VAL A 253 -17.68 8.84 27.46
N GLN A 254 -17.91 10.09 27.85
CA GLN A 254 -16.87 11.05 28.21
C GLN A 254 -17.17 11.68 29.58
N MET A 255 -16.15 11.81 30.42
CA MET A 255 -16.28 12.39 31.75
C MET A 255 -15.07 13.25 32.12
N THR A 256 -15.30 14.35 32.83
CA THR A 256 -14.29 15.28 33.34
C THR A 256 -14.74 15.90 34.66
N THR A 257 -13.80 16.25 35.54
CA THR A 257 -14.07 17.01 36.77
C THR A 257 -13.89 18.52 36.65
N PHE A 258 -13.33 19.00 35.53
CA PHE A 258 -13.29 20.42 35.22
C PHE A 258 -14.73 20.90 34.95
N ALA A 259 -15.14 21.99 35.60
CA ALA A 259 -16.47 22.56 35.45
C ALA A 259 -16.63 23.35 34.14
N SER A 260 -15.55 23.99 33.67
CA SER A 260 -15.56 24.87 32.49
C SER A 260 -14.26 24.81 31.69
N TRP A 261 -14.33 25.28 30.45
CA TRP A 261 -13.16 25.52 29.59
C TRP A 261 -12.22 26.58 30.19
N GLU A 262 -12.75 27.56 30.92
CA GLU A 262 -11.99 28.53 31.70
C GLU A 262 -11.15 27.86 32.82
N GLU A 263 -11.70 26.88 33.55
CA GLU A 263 -10.96 26.16 34.60
C GLU A 263 -9.85 25.29 34.01
N MET A 264 -10.16 24.55 32.94
CA MET A 264 -9.18 23.71 32.23
C MET A 264 -8.07 24.55 31.58
N GLY A 265 -8.43 25.64 30.90
CA GLY A 265 -7.46 26.56 30.30
C GLY A 265 -6.58 27.25 31.32
N ARG A 266 -7.11 27.63 32.50
CA ARG A 266 -6.30 28.15 33.62
C ARG A 266 -5.33 27.11 34.20
N TRP A 267 -5.74 25.85 34.27
CA TRP A 267 -4.84 24.77 34.68
C TRP A 267 -3.68 24.61 33.69
N TYR A 268 -3.96 24.59 32.38
CA TYR A 268 -2.91 24.53 31.35
C TYR A 268 -2.00 25.76 31.37
N ALA A 269 -2.58 26.97 31.45
CA ALA A 269 -1.83 28.22 31.58
C ALA A 269 -0.87 28.22 32.80
N ALA A 270 -1.27 27.59 33.91
CA ALA A 270 -0.39 27.45 35.08
C ALA A 270 0.82 26.52 34.84
N LEU A 271 0.74 25.57 33.89
CA LEU A 271 1.87 24.71 33.53
C LEU A 271 2.92 25.43 32.68
N GLU A 272 2.49 26.32 31.77
CA GLU A 272 3.37 27.08 30.87
C GLU A 272 3.85 28.43 31.44
N LYS A 273 3.14 29.02 32.41
CA LYS A 273 3.34 30.41 32.87
C LYS A 273 4.79 30.80 33.12
N ASP A 274 5.52 29.99 33.88
CA ASP A 274 6.93 30.27 34.23
C ASP A 274 7.90 29.84 33.11
N ARG A 275 7.46 28.92 32.24
CA ARG A 275 8.24 28.37 31.11
C ARG A 275 8.33 29.36 29.93
N ARG A 276 7.28 30.16 29.71
CA ARG A 276 7.20 31.19 28.65
C ARG A 276 7.86 32.53 28.99
N GLN A 277 8.38 32.73 30.21
CA GLN A 277 8.92 34.03 30.63
C GLN A 277 10.20 34.43 29.88
N PRO A 278 10.27 35.62 29.23
CA PRO A 278 11.44 35.98 28.43
C PRO A 278 12.69 36.26 29.27
N THR A 279 13.66 35.34 29.19
CA THR A 279 15.01 35.49 29.76
C THR A 279 15.82 36.57 29.02
N PRO A 280 16.97 37.02 29.56
CA PRO A 280 17.85 37.97 28.85
C PRO A 280 18.30 37.47 27.47
N GLU A 281 18.50 36.16 27.31
CA GLU A 281 18.87 35.52 26.05
C GLU A 281 17.72 35.55 25.03
N ILE A 282 16.50 35.17 25.44
CA ILE A 282 15.30 35.26 24.60
C ILE A 282 15.07 36.71 24.14
N ARG A 283 15.26 37.69 25.04
CA ARG A 283 15.14 39.13 24.72
C ARG A 283 16.21 39.60 23.73
N ALA A 284 17.46 39.15 23.89
CA ALA A 284 18.52 39.46 22.95
C ALA A 284 18.24 38.87 21.57
N ARG A 285 17.79 37.61 21.50
CA ARG A 285 17.47 36.93 20.24
C ARG A 285 16.27 37.56 19.53
N ALA A 286 15.20 37.89 20.27
CA ALA A 286 14.04 38.59 19.71
C ALA A 286 14.41 39.97 19.14
N ALA A 287 15.24 40.75 19.86
CA ALA A 287 15.71 42.05 19.40
C ALA A 287 16.65 41.98 18.18
N GLU A 288 17.39 40.87 18.03
CA GLU A 288 18.20 40.59 16.85
C GLU A 288 17.33 40.28 15.63
N LEU A 289 16.38 39.35 15.76
CA LEU A 289 15.50 38.88 14.68
C LEU A 289 14.56 39.98 14.16
N THR A 290 14.06 40.85 15.05
CA THR A 290 13.18 41.97 14.71
C THR A 290 13.92 43.24 14.25
N LYS A 291 15.26 43.22 14.24
CA LYS A 291 16.09 44.39 13.95
C LYS A 291 15.83 44.95 12.55
N GLY A 292 15.42 46.21 12.48
CA GLY A 292 15.16 46.91 11.22
C GLY A 292 13.79 46.63 10.59
N LYS A 293 12.97 45.75 11.17
CA LYS A 293 11.56 45.58 10.79
C LYS A 293 10.72 46.73 11.37
N THR A 294 9.90 47.36 10.54
CA THR A 294 9.16 48.58 10.93
C THR A 294 7.67 48.38 11.17
N ASN A 295 7.05 47.34 10.59
CA ASN A 295 5.67 46.96 10.88
C ASN A 295 5.61 45.73 11.81
N ASP A 296 4.45 45.45 12.38
CA ASP A 296 4.29 44.40 13.39
C ASP A 296 4.20 42.98 12.80
N LEU A 297 3.65 42.83 11.58
CA LEU A 297 3.57 41.53 10.91
C LEU A 297 4.97 41.03 10.52
N ASP A 298 5.82 41.88 9.92
CA ASP A 298 7.22 41.55 9.59
C ASP A 298 8.03 41.05 10.80
N LYS A 299 7.70 41.55 12.00
CA LYS A 299 8.37 41.15 13.25
C LYS A 299 7.84 39.81 13.73
N ILE A 300 6.52 39.63 13.76
CA ILE A 300 5.87 38.37 14.16
C ILE A 300 6.30 37.23 13.21
N GLU A 301 6.35 37.50 11.90
CA GLU A 301 6.83 36.59 10.87
C GLU A 301 8.32 36.25 11.05
N ALA A 302 9.20 37.23 11.27
CA ALA A 302 10.61 36.95 11.52
C ALA A 302 10.88 36.10 12.78
N LEU A 303 10.00 36.16 13.79
CA LEU A 303 10.06 35.29 14.97
C LEU A 303 9.50 33.89 14.68
N TYR A 304 8.42 33.81 13.90
CA TYR A 304 7.86 32.55 13.41
C TYR A 304 8.86 31.76 12.55
N ASP A 305 9.48 32.41 11.56
CA ASP A 305 10.49 31.85 10.66
C ASP A 305 11.78 31.44 11.38
N PHE A 306 12.05 32.00 12.56
CA PHE A 306 13.13 31.50 13.41
C PHE A 306 12.73 30.18 14.10
N VAL A 307 11.50 30.04 14.59
CA VAL A 307 11.09 28.85 15.36
C VAL A 307 10.64 27.67 14.48
N GLY A 308 10.01 27.94 13.34
CA GLY A 308 9.49 26.91 12.43
C GLY A 308 10.58 25.96 11.92
N PRO A 309 11.45 26.39 10.99
CA PRO A 309 12.40 25.53 10.29
C PRO A 309 13.68 25.19 11.06
N ASN A 310 14.02 25.89 12.15
CA ASN A 310 15.30 25.70 12.86
C ASN A 310 15.23 24.76 14.08
N PHE A 311 14.03 24.41 14.57
CA PHE A 311 13.85 23.57 15.76
C PHE A 311 13.21 22.25 15.37
N ARG A 312 13.95 21.15 15.52
CA ARG A 312 13.50 19.81 15.10
C ARG A 312 12.34 19.32 15.97
N TYR A 313 11.29 18.79 15.35
CA TYR A 313 10.21 18.16 16.10
C TYR A 313 10.67 16.88 16.84
N VAL A 314 10.53 16.87 18.17
CA VAL A 314 10.85 15.73 19.05
C VAL A 314 9.83 15.67 20.17
N SER A 315 9.05 14.59 20.24
CA SER A 315 8.03 14.47 21.30
C SER A 315 8.61 13.92 22.59
N LEU A 316 8.47 14.69 23.67
CA LEU A 316 8.86 14.32 25.03
C LEU A 316 7.61 14.36 25.90
N SER A 317 6.99 13.20 26.09
CA SER A 317 5.70 13.01 26.77
C SER A 317 5.87 12.11 28.00
N LEU A 318 6.57 12.62 29.02
CA LEU A 318 6.84 11.93 30.28
C LEU A 318 5.97 12.53 31.41
N GLY A 319 4.95 11.79 31.85
CA GLY A 319 4.08 12.21 32.97
C GLY A 319 3.43 13.58 32.74
N VAL A 320 3.62 14.54 33.66
CA VAL A 320 3.11 15.92 33.49
C VAL A 320 3.70 16.64 32.28
N GLY A 321 4.89 16.23 31.81
CA GLY A 321 5.52 16.72 30.57
C GLY A 321 4.73 16.42 29.31
N ARG A 322 3.66 15.61 29.38
CA ARG A 322 2.65 15.52 28.31
C ARG A 322 1.93 16.84 28.05
N PHE A 323 1.75 17.66 29.08
CA PHE A 323 1.04 18.94 29.01
C PHE A 323 1.96 20.14 29.31
N GLN A 324 2.91 19.99 30.25
CA GLN A 324 3.85 21.04 30.59
C GLN A 324 5.02 21.09 29.59
N PRO A 325 5.30 22.26 28.97
CA PRO A 325 6.46 22.44 28.11
C PRO A 325 7.79 22.60 28.88
N HIS A 326 8.89 22.41 28.17
CA HIS A 326 10.22 22.85 28.57
C HIS A 326 10.28 24.39 28.66
N ALA A 327 11.31 24.94 29.32
CA ALA A 327 11.44 26.39 29.39
C ALA A 327 11.85 26.97 28.01
N ALA A 328 11.38 28.16 27.63
CA ALA A 328 11.70 28.73 26.31
C ALA A 328 13.22 28.84 26.04
N ALA A 329 14.01 29.18 27.06
CA ALA A 329 15.47 29.22 26.96
C ALA A 329 16.12 27.82 26.84
N GLU A 330 15.49 26.79 27.40
CA GLU A 330 15.92 25.39 27.25
C GLU A 330 15.63 24.88 25.84
N VAL A 331 14.44 25.20 25.28
CA VAL A 331 14.11 24.90 23.87
C VAL A 331 15.06 25.63 22.91
N LEU A 332 15.34 26.91 23.18
CA LEU A 332 16.31 27.71 22.42
C LEU A 332 17.72 27.07 22.43
N HIS A 333 18.17 26.58 23.59
CA HIS A 333 19.49 25.97 23.75
C HIS A 333 19.59 24.56 23.14
N ASN A 334 18.52 23.77 23.21
CA ASN A 334 18.49 22.38 22.78
C ASN A 334 18.21 22.19 21.28
N GLU A 335 17.69 23.21 20.60
CA GLU A 335 17.34 23.20 19.15
C GLU A 335 16.32 22.11 18.75
N TYR A 336 15.53 21.59 19.70
CA TYR A 336 14.42 20.66 19.47
C TYR A 336 13.27 20.85 20.47
N GLY A 337 12.10 20.32 20.11
CA GLY A 337 10.92 20.24 20.98
C GLY A 337 9.68 19.80 20.22
N ASP A 338 8.58 19.51 20.90
CA ASP A 338 7.29 19.23 20.26
C ASP A 338 6.37 20.46 20.22
N CYS A 339 5.07 20.26 19.95
CA CYS A 339 4.12 21.32 19.72
C CYS A 339 4.06 22.35 20.85
N LYS A 340 4.01 21.90 22.12
CA LYS A 340 4.01 22.78 23.29
C LYS A 340 5.33 23.51 23.47
N ASP A 341 6.46 22.89 23.15
CA ASP A 341 7.80 23.46 23.31
C ASP A 341 8.06 24.55 22.24
N LYS A 342 7.74 24.25 20.97
CA LYS A 342 7.85 25.21 19.85
C LYS A 342 6.86 26.38 20.01
N HIS A 343 5.65 26.12 20.49
CA HIS A 343 4.74 27.20 20.92
C HIS A 343 5.35 28.06 22.03
N THR A 344 5.88 27.44 23.09
CA THR A 344 6.44 28.15 24.25
C THR A 344 7.64 29.04 23.88
N LEU A 345 8.53 28.56 23.00
CA LEU A 345 9.63 29.37 22.47
C LEU A 345 9.12 30.56 21.66
N LEU A 346 8.20 30.33 20.72
CA LEU A 346 7.62 31.39 19.88
C LEU A 346 6.87 32.44 20.74
N ALA A 347 6.04 32.00 21.68
CA ALA A 347 5.34 32.86 22.62
C ALA A 347 6.29 33.71 23.47
N SER A 348 7.42 33.16 23.92
CA SER A 348 8.43 33.91 24.69
C SER A 348 9.18 34.95 23.85
N LEU A 349 9.50 34.64 22.60
CA LEU A 349 10.11 35.59 21.66
C LEU A 349 9.14 36.72 21.27
N LEU A 350 7.86 36.41 21.11
CA LEU A 350 6.79 37.37 20.86
C LEU A 350 6.60 38.30 22.07
N GLU A 351 6.53 37.75 23.27
CA GLU A 351 6.41 38.50 24.52
C GLU A 351 7.62 39.43 24.74
N ALA A 352 8.83 38.98 24.41
CA ALA A 352 10.03 39.82 24.44
C ALA A 352 9.96 41.03 23.49
N SER A 353 9.14 40.94 22.44
CA SER A 353 8.92 41.98 21.43
C SER A 353 7.65 42.80 21.67
N GLY A 354 6.89 42.51 22.73
CA GLY A 354 5.64 43.20 23.09
C GLY A 354 4.37 42.63 22.46
N TYR A 355 4.39 41.39 21.96
CA TYR A 355 3.22 40.70 21.41
C TYR A 355 2.76 39.57 22.33
N HIS A 356 1.56 39.70 22.90
CA HIS A 356 1.02 38.75 23.86
C HIS A 356 0.35 37.56 23.16
N ALA A 357 1.06 36.42 23.10
CA ALA A 357 0.56 35.22 22.43
C ALA A 357 -0.42 34.41 23.29
N SER A 358 -1.49 33.91 22.67
CA SER A 358 -2.41 32.90 23.20
C SER A 358 -1.95 31.49 22.78
N SER A 359 -2.11 30.53 23.68
CA SER A 359 -1.94 29.10 23.41
C SER A 359 -3.24 28.54 22.82
N VAL A 360 -3.15 27.76 21.74
CA VAL A 360 -4.32 27.24 21.01
C VAL A 360 -4.32 25.72 21.07
N LEU A 361 -5.16 25.12 21.93
CA LEU A 361 -5.30 23.66 22.02
C LEU A 361 -6.37 23.15 21.05
N ILE A 362 -6.06 22.15 20.24
CA ILE A 362 -6.95 21.63 19.18
C ILE A 362 -6.90 20.09 19.08
N ASN A 363 -7.87 19.50 18.37
CA ASN A 363 -7.81 18.12 17.92
C ASN A 363 -7.58 18.04 16.39
N SER A 364 -6.50 17.41 15.98
CA SER A 364 -6.13 17.22 14.58
C SER A 364 -7.05 16.24 13.85
N GLY A 365 -7.60 15.23 14.54
CA GLY A 365 -8.40 14.15 13.95
C GLY A 365 -9.92 14.33 14.01
N ARG A 366 -10.50 14.54 15.20
CA ARG A 366 -11.95 14.60 15.45
C ARG A 366 -12.45 16.01 15.75
N LYS A 367 -13.77 16.21 15.75
CA LYS A 367 -14.41 17.43 16.25
C LYS A 367 -14.39 17.47 17.78
N LEU A 368 -14.20 18.66 18.33
CA LEU A 368 -14.30 18.94 19.78
C LEU A 368 -15.77 18.92 20.23
N ASP A 369 -16.05 18.29 21.37
CA ASP A 369 -17.35 18.37 22.03
C ASP A 369 -17.38 19.57 22.99
N PRO A 370 -18.13 20.65 22.70
CA PRO A 370 -18.07 21.89 23.49
C PRO A 370 -18.66 21.76 24.90
N GLU A 371 -19.36 20.67 25.23
CA GLU A 371 -19.98 20.48 26.55
C GLU A 371 -18.99 19.91 27.59
N ILE A 372 -17.95 19.19 27.14
CA ILE A 372 -17.00 18.42 27.95
C ILE A 372 -15.61 19.08 28.00
N PRO A 373 -15.32 19.96 28.98
CA PRO A 373 -13.99 20.55 29.16
C PRO A 373 -13.00 19.49 29.67
N SER A 374 -12.26 18.85 28.77
CA SER A 374 -11.34 17.76 29.10
C SER A 374 -10.01 17.88 28.35
N PRO A 375 -8.85 17.70 29.03
CA PRO A 375 -7.55 17.57 28.37
C PRO A 375 -7.49 16.42 27.34
N SER A 376 -8.31 15.38 27.48
CA SER A 376 -8.39 14.27 26.50
C SER A 376 -8.93 14.67 25.13
N GLN A 377 -9.51 15.87 24.99
CA GLN A 377 -10.00 16.34 23.70
C GLN A 377 -8.90 16.88 22.79
N PHE A 378 -7.68 17.12 23.28
CA PHE A 378 -6.62 17.78 22.51
C PHE A 378 -5.44 16.85 22.22
N ASP A 379 -4.87 16.97 21.02
CA ASP A 379 -3.68 16.26 20.57
C ASP A 379 -2.57 17.21 20.06
N HIS A 380 -2.89 18.49 19.85
CA HIS A 380 -1.99 19.48 19.26
C HIS A 380 -2.13 20.86 19.92
N VAL A 381 -1.05 21.65 19.87
CA VAL A 381 -1.03 23.05 20.33
C VAL A 381 -0.24 23.94 19.39
N PHE A 382 -0.75 25.14 19.14
CA PHE A 382 -0.10 26.16 18.32
C PHE A 382 -0.41 27.58 18.84
N THR A 383 -0.04 28.61 18.06
CA THR A 383 0.03 30.00 18.54
C THR A 383 -1.01 30.90 17.87
N LEU A 384 -1.62 31.80 18.64
CA LEU A 384 -2.42 32.92 18.15
C LEU A 384 -1.89 34.22 18.73
N VAL A 385 -1.71 35.26 17.92
CA VAL A 385 -1.44 36.63 18.39
C VAL A 385 -2.58 37.56 17.98
N PRO A 386 -3.31 38.18 18.93
CA PRO A 386 -4.25 39.25 18.64
C PRO A 386 -3.49 40.54 18.32
N LEU A 387 -3.79 41.15 17.17
CA LEU A 387 -3.16 42.37 16.67
C LEU A 387 -4.24 43.44 16.40
N GLY A 388 -4.71 44.08 17.48
CA GLY A 388 -5.73 45.12 17.43
C GLY A 388 -7.13 44.57 17.17
N LYS A 389 -7.51 44.44 15.89
CA LYS A 389 -8.75 43.77 15.44
C LYS A 389 -8.48 42.53 14.59
N ASP A 390 -7.24 42.36 14.14
CA ASP A 390 -6.83 41.24 13.31
C ASP A 390 -6.18 40.16 14.16
N GLU A 391 -6.13 38.94 13.63
CA GLU A 391 -5.58 37.78 14.32
C GLU A 391 -4.53 37.07 13.48
N VAL A 392 -3.43 36.73 14.13
CA VAL A 392 -2.28 36.07 13.54
C VAL A 392 -2.18 34.66 14.13
N TRP A 393 -2.94 33.75 13.52
CA TRP A 393 -2.91 32.31 13.79
C TRP A 393 -1.65 31.71 13.15
N MET A 394 -0.88 30.90 13.88
CA MET A 394 0.44 30.41 13.44
C MET A 394 0.75 29.01 14.01
N ASP A 395 1.08 28.06 13.13
CA ASP A 395 1.59 26.75 13.54
C ASP A 395 3.08 26.61 13.18
N SER A 396 3.95 26.67 14.19
CA SER A 396 5.40 26.52 14.04
C SER A 396 5.87 25.06 14.02
N THR A 397 4.98 24.08 14.26
CA THR A 397 5.36 22.66 14.32
C THR A 397 5.51 22.01 12.96
N THR A 398 4.83 22.56 11.95
CA THR A 398 4.84 22.03 10.57
C THR A 398 6.18 22.32 9.85
N GLU A 399 7.11 23.02 10.51
CA GLU A 399 8.49 23.40 10.14
C GLU A 399 8.66 24.27 8.88
N VAL A 400 7.96 23.93 7.79
CA VAL A 400 8.07 24.52 6.45
C VAL A 400 6.73 25.09 5.96
N ALA A 401 5.84 25.42 6.90
CA ALA A 401 4.61 26.11 6.58
C ALA A 401 4.87 27.60 6.28
N PRO A 402 4.32 28.16 5.19
CA PRO A 402 4.12 29.59 5.04
C PRO A 402 3.52 30.25 6.27
N PHE A 403 3.99 31.47 6.56
CA PHE A 403 3.46 32.27 7.65
C PHE A 403 1.93 32.36 7.59
N ARG A 404 1.31 32.13 8.76
CA ARG A 404 -0.15 32.04 8.98
C ARG A 404 -0.88 30.86 8.29
N LEU A 405 -0.22 30.02 7.50
CA LEU A 405 -0.87 28.85 6.89
C LEU A 405 -1.08 27.75 7.93
N LEU A 406 -2.33 27.54 8.33
CA LEU A 406 -2.74 26.34 9.06
C LEU A 406 -2.95 25.19 8.06
N SER A 407 -2.43 24.01 8.38
CA SER A 407 -2.67 22.79 7.60
C SER A 407 -4.18 22.49 7.53
N ALA A 408 -4.64 21.91 6.42
CA ALA A 408 -6.07 21.74 6.15
C ALA A 408 -6.86 21.05 7.27
N GLN A 409 -6.24 20.10 7.98
CA GLN A 409 -6.82 19.38 9.12
C GLN A 409 -7.04 20.22 10.38
N LEU A 410 -6.48 21.43 10.47
CA LEU A 410 -6.60 22.36 11.60
C LEU A 410 -7.53 23.55 11.31
N ARG A 411 -7.99 23.71 10.07
CA ARG A 411 -8.86 24.83 9.63
C ARG A 411 -10.33 24.52 9.85
N LYS A 412 -11.14 25.57 10.11
CA LYS A 412 -12.59 25.47 10.37
C LYS A 412 -12.93 24.46 11.49
N LYS A 413 -12.20 24.51 12.59
CA LYS A 413 -12.36 23.63 13.76
C LYS A 413 -12.39 24.41 15.05
N GLN A 414 -13.18 23.96 16.03
CA GLN A 414 -13.14 24.53 17.37
C GLN A 414 -11.83 24.16 18.09
N ALA A 415 -11.18 25.18 18.64
CA ALA A 415 -10.01 25.09 19.49
C ALA A 415 -10.27 25.82 20.82
N LEU A 416 -9.55 25.46 21.87
CA LEU A 416 -9.52 26.21 23.11
C LEU A 416 -8.39 27.25 23.05
N ILE A 417 -8.78 28.52 23.06
CA ILE A 417 -7.87 29.66 23.15
C ILE A 417 -7.59 29.92 24.61
N ILE A 418 -6.31 30.03 24.95
CA ILE A 418 -5.80 30.32 26.28
C ILE A 418 -4.97 31.61 26.18
N PRO A 419 -5.59 32.79 26.37
CA PRO A 419 -4.87 34.06 26.37
C PRO A 419 -3.89 34.14 27.54
N GLN A 420 -2.75 34.79 27.33
CA GLN A 420 -1.84 35.17 28.43
C GLN A 420 -2.56 36.02 29.48
N ASP A 421 -3.34 37.00 29.01
CA ASP A 421 -4.15 37.89 29.82
C ASP A 421 -5.61 37.81 29.31
N GLY A 422 -6.50 37.19 30.10
CA GLY A 422 -7.91 37.06 29.74
C GLY A 422 -8.57 35.79 30.30
N THR A 423 -9.68 35.40 29.66
CA THR A 423 -10.46 34.20 30.00
C THR A 423 -10.34 33.18 28.88
N PRO A 424 -9.92 31.92 29.15
CA PRO A 424 -9.91 30.87 28.15
C PRO A 424 -11.31 30.57 27.59
N HIS A 425 -11.41 30.39 26.28
CA HIS A 425 -12.69 30.25 25.58
C HIS A 425 -12.54 29.42 24.30
N LEU A 426 -13.64 28.89 23.78
CA LEU A 426 -13.65 28.18 22.50
C LEU A 426 -13.82 29.16 21.34
N GLU A 427 -13.06 28.94 20.28
CA GLU A 427 -13.10 29.70 19.03
C GLU A 427 -12.91 28.77 17.82
N GLU A 428 -13.46 29.13 16.66
CA GLU A 428 -13.26 28.39 15.41
C GLU A 428 -12.06 28.92 14.63
N THR A 429 -11.13 28.04 14.27
CA THR A 429 -9.93 28.40 13.50
C THR A 429 -10.28 28.89 12.09
N PRO A 430 -9.45 29.78 11.48
CA PRO A 430 -9.68 30.29 10.13
C PRO A 430 -9.95 29.16 9.11
N PRO A 431 -10.97 29.30 8.23
CA PRO A 431 -11.32 28.25 7.27
C PRO A 431 -10.37 28.21 6.06
N ASP A 432 -9.85 29.36 5.67
CA ASP A 432 -9.12 29.56 4.41
C ASP A 432 -7.61 29.78 4.65
N PRO A 433 -6.75 29.39 3.70
CA PRO A 433 -5.34 29.76 3.72
C PRO A 433 -5.16 31.29 3.58
N PRO A 434 -4.10 31.89 4.16
CA PRO A 434 -3.83 33.35 4.04
C PRO A 434 -3.48 33.84 2.63
N MET A 435 -3.43 32.93 1.66
CA MET A 435 -3.06 33.14 0.27
C MET A 435 -3.94 32.25 -0.61
N ILE A 436 -4.19 32.65 -1.85
CA ILE A 436 -4.90 31.81 -2.81
C ILE A 436 -4.04 30.56 -3.09
N ASN A 437 -4.61 29.36 -2.94
CA ASN A 437 -3.94 28.14 -3.36
C ASN A 437 -3.69 28.21 -4.87
N ARG A 438 -2.45 27.96 -5.31
CA ARG A 438 -2.10 27.96 -6.74
C ARG A 438 -1.24 26.75 -7.06
N GLN A 439 -1.52 26.13 -8.19
CA GLN A 439 -0.65 25.15 -8.83
C GLN A 439 -0.51 25.52 -10.30
N TYR A 440 0.67 26.00 -10.66
CA TYR A 440 1.07 26.28 -12.04
C TYR A 440 1.96 25.14 -12.54
N SER A 441 1.69 24.63 -13.73
CA SER A 441 2.45 23.56 -14.39
C SER A 441 2.76 23.98 -15.83
N GLU A 442 4.03 23.94 -16.23
CA GLU A 442 4.51 24.30 -17.57
C GLU A 442 5.41 23.17 -18.09
N ILE A 443 5.11 22.69 -19.31
CA ILE A 443 5.80 21.55 -19.92
C ILE A 443 6.16 21.91 -21.37
N ASP A 444 7.45 22.06 -21.63
CA ASP A 444 8.02 22.24 -22.96
C ASP A 444 8.67 20.92 -23.41
N GLY A 445 8.12 20.25 -24.43
CA GLY A 445 8.57 18.93 -24.84
C GLY A 445 8.72 18.72 -26.35
N LYS A 446 9.50 17.71 -26.71
CA LYS A 446 9.73 17.27 -28.09
C LYS A 446 9.73 15.76 -28.20
N VAL A 447 8.93 15.23 -29.12
CA VAL A 447 8.92 13.81 -29.47
C VAL A 447 9.76 13.59 -30.73
N THR A 448 10.66 12.61 -30.66
CA THR A 448 11.62 12.26 -31.72
C THR A 448 11.07 11.22 -32.71
N GLU A 449 11.72 11.00 -33.86
CA GLU A 449 11.31 9.96 -34.84
C GLU A 449 11.36 8.53 -34.29
N VAL A 450 12.07 8.29 -33.17
CA VAL A 450 12.10 6.99 -32.47
C VAL A 450 11.07 6.88 -31.34
N GLY A 451 10.29 7.94 -31.10
CA GLY A 451 9.21 7.94 -30.09
C GLY A 451 9.66 8.25 -28.67
N LYS A 452 10.90 8.73 -28.47
CA LYS A 452 11.38 9.28 -27.20
C LYS A 452 10.87 10.71 -27.03
N LEU A 453 10.31 11.03 -25.85
CA LEU A 453 10.03 12.39 -25.42
C LEU A 453 11.24 12.93 -24.64
N SER A 454 11.70 14.13 -24.99
CA SER A 454 12.55 14.95 -24.14
C SER A 454 11.75 16.19 -23.74
N ALA A 455 11.59 16.44 -22.45
CA ALA A 455 10.77 17.54 -21.95
C ALA A 455 11.45 18.27 -20.78
N HIS A 456 11.19 19.57 -20.68
CA HIS A 456 11.48 20.38 -19.50
C HIS A 456 10.16 20.65 -18.78
N VAL A 457 10.08 20.23 -17.52
CA VAL A 457 8.88 20.34 -16.68
C VAL A 457 9.14 21.36 -15.58
N ARG A 458 8.17 22.25 -15.33
CA ARG A 458 8.19 23.22 -14.24
C ARG A 458 6.88 23.18 -13.47
N TYR A 459 6.99 23.19 -12.15
CA TYR A 459 5.90 23.45 -11.21
C TYR A 459 6.19 24.68 -10.38
N GLU A 460 5.17 25.51 -10.16
CA GLU A 460 5.18 26.57 -9.14
C GLU A 460 3.92 26.44 -8.29
N LEU A 461 4.13 26.22 -6.98
CA LEU A 461 3.09 25.86 -6.02
C LEU A 461 2.98 26.91 -4.92
N ARG A 462 1.74 27.23 -4.51
CA ARG A 462 1.48 28.08 -3.33
C ARG A 462 0.29 27.55 -2.51
N GLY A 463 0.41 27.59 -1.19
CA GLY A 463 -0.64 27.16 -0.25
C GLY A 463 -0.61 25.66 0.03
N ASP A 464 -1.76 24.98 0.01
CA ASP A 464 -1.90 23.59 0.48
C ASP A 464 -1.01 22.58 -0.29
N SER A 465 -0.98 22.64 -1.64
CA SER A 465 -0.13 21.76 -2.46
C SER A 465 1.36 22.03 -2.26
N GLU A 466 1.72 23.29 -2.00
CA GLU A 466 3.08 23.69 -1.65
C GLU A 466 3.47 23.10 -0.30
N LEU A 467 2.61 23.22 0.72
CA LEU A 467 2.89 22.74 2.06
C LEU A 467 3.24 21.25 2.06
N TYR A 468 2.42 20.45 1.37
CA TYR A 468 2.64 19.02 1.21
C TYR A 468 4.00 18.72 0.54
N MET A 469 4.33 19.40 -0.55
CA MET A 469 5.59 19.20 -1.26
C MET A 469 6.80 19.65 -0.43
N ARG A 470 6.74 20.80 0.24
CA ARG A 470 7.79 21.28 1.15
C ARG A 470 8.06 20.27 2.26
N MET A 471 7.00 19.80 2.93
CA MET A 471 7.12 18.78 3.98
C MET A 471 7.82 17.52 3.45
N LEU A 472 7.47 17.08 2.24
CA LEU A 472 8.11 15.92 1.63
C LEU A 472 9.60 16.15 1.33
N PHE A 473 9.95 17.20 0.59
CA PHE A 473 11.35 17.49 0.22
C PHE A 473 12.23 17.83 1.43
N ARG A 474 11.64 18.29 2.54
CA ARG A 474 12.30 18.48 3.84
C ARG A 474 12.72 17.16 4.51
N HIS A 475 11.96 16.08 4.32
CA HIS A 475 12.22 14.77 4.95
C HIS A 475 12.99 13.80 4.03
N VAL A 476 12.92 13.97 2.71
CA VAL A 476 13.71 13.15 1.76
C VAL A 476 15.15 13.70 1.67
N PRO A 477 16.20 12.88 1.88
CA PRO A 477 17.58 13.30 1.70
C PRO A 477 17.85 13.87 0.30
N ARG A 478 18.65 14.94 0.20
CA ARG A 478 18.85 15.68 -1.06
C ARG A 478 19.41 14.84 -2.22
N ASN A 479 20.24 13.83 -1.92
CA ASN A 479 20.75 12.87 -2.91
C ASN A 479 19.69 11.88 -3.44
N LYS A 480 18.51 11.81 -2.81
CA LYS A 480 17.35 11.01 -3.24
C LYS A 480 16.26 11.83 -3.95
N TRP A 481 16.40 13.15 -4.05
CA TRP A 481 15.41 14.02 -4.71
C TRP A 481 15.17 13.63 -6.18
N THR A 482 16.21 13.31 -6.95
CA THR A 482 16.08 12.88 -8.36
C THR A 482 15.29 11.58 -8.51
N GLU A 483 15.56 10.59 -7.66
CA GLU A 483 14.85 9.32 -7.63
C GLU A 483 13.38 9.51 -7.21
N TRP A 484 13.12 10.41 -6.27
CA TRP A 484 11.77 10.75 -5.84
C TRP A 484 10.97 11.47 -6.95
N VAL A 485 11.57 12.47 -7.63
CA VAL A 485 10.93 13.17 -8.76
C VAL A 485 10.71 12.24 -9.96
N LYS A 486 11.62 11.27 -10.20
CA LYS A 486 11.42 10.20 -11.20
C LYS A 486 10.19 9.36 -10.90
N ASN A 487 10.03 8.94 -9.64
CA ASN A 487 8.84 8.21 -9.20
C ASN A 487 7.57 9.06 -9.31
N MET A 488 7.62 10.34 -8.92
CA MET A 488 6.50 11.29 -9.09
C MET A 488 6.09 11.42 -10.57
N SER A 489 7.05 11.60 -11.49
CA SER A 489 6.81 11.66 -12.94
C SER A 489 6.09 10.41 -13.44
N SER A 490 6.54 9.24 -12.98
CA SER A 490 5.95 7.94 -13.32
C SER A 490 4.50 7.82 -12.81
N TYR A 491 4.21 8.24 -11.58
CA TYR A 491 2.84 8.34 -11.05
C TYR A 491 1.95 9.32 -11.81
N THR A 492 2.50 10.41 -12.37
CA THR A 492 1.75 11.36 -13.21
C THR A 492 1.52 10.88 -14.66
N GLY A 493 1.97 9.66 -15.00
CA GLY A 493 1.72 9.01 -16.29
C GLY A 493 2.89 9.05 -17.28
N VAL A 494 4.08 9.53 -16.88
CA VAL A 494 5.26 9.61 -17.76
C VAL A 494 6.51 9.09 -17.04
N ALA A 495 6.82 7.81 -17.25
CA ALA A 495 8.07 7.23 -16.78
C ALA A 495 9.25 7.67 -17.66
N GLY A 496 10.39 8.00 -17.06
CA GLY A 496 11.59 8.43 -17.78
C GLY A 496 12.77 8.70 -16.85
N GLU A 497 13.92 9.08 -17.41
CA GLU A 497 15.08 9.51 -16.64
C GLU A 497 15.00 11.00 -16.34
N VAL A 498 15.22 11.37 -15.08
CA VAL A 498 15.20 12.76 -14.60
C VAL A 498 16.63 13.29 -14.48
N SER A 499 16.86 14.48 -15.04
CA SER A 499 18.13 15.20 -15.00
C SER A 499 17.88 16.71 -14.83
N GLU A 500 18.94 17.50 -14.62
CA GLU A 500 18.85 18.96 -14.47
C GLU A 500 17.83 19.41 -13.39
N LEU A 501 17.70 18.62 -12.31
CA LEU A 501 16.75 18.88 -11.24
C LEU A 501 17.17 20.11 -10.41
N ASP A 502 16.31 21.13 -10.44
CA ASP A 502 16.33 22.28 -9.55
C ASP A 502 15.06 22.32 -8.70
N VAL A 503 15.22 22.54 -7.39
CA VAL A 503 14.11 22.55 -6.42
C VAL A 503 14.38 23.67 -5.42
N SER A 504 13.38 24.50 -5.18
CA SER A 504 13.42 25.54 -4.13
C SER A 504 13.84 24.96 -2.79
N ASP A 505 14.50 25.76 -1.94
CA ASP A 505 14.71 25.38 -0.55
C ASP A 505 13.34 25.17 0.13
N PRO A 506 13.04 23.97 0.69
CA PRO A 506 11.81 23.75 1.42
C PRO A 506 11.59 24.74 2.57
N ALA A 507 12.66 25.33 3.12
CA ALA A 507 12.61 26.34 4.18
C ALA A 507 12.38 27.78 3.69
N ASP A 508 12.52 28.11 2.40
CA ASP A 508 12.13 29.43 1.87
C ASP A 508 10.61 29.51 1.68
N THR A 509 9.88 29.73 2.77
CA THR A 509 8.41 29.75 2.82
C THR A 509 7.79 31.06 2.29
N HIS A 510 8.61 32.07 2.00
CA HIS A 510 8.18 33.37 1.47
C HIS A 510 7.87 33.28 -0.03
N SER A 511 8.74 32.61 -0.78
CA SER A 511 8.55 32.32 -2.20
C SER A 511 7.56 31.18 -2.42
N ALA A 512 6.93 31.14 -3.60
CA ALA A 512 6.26 29.92 -4.07
C ALA A 512 7.26 28.77 -4.24
N PHE A 513 6.88 27.55 -3.87
CA PHE A 513 7.74 26.37 -3.98
C PHE A 513 7.84 25.92 -5.45
N LYS A 514 9.06 25.85 -5.98
CA LYS A 514 9.32 25.51 -7.40
C LYS A 514 10.06 24.19 -7.53
N ILE A 515 9.69 23.44 -8.56
CA ILE A 515 10.35 22.21 -8.99
C ILE A 515 10.54 22.33 -10.50
N SER A 516 11.77 22.23 -10.99
CA SER A 516 12.10 22.24 -12.41
C SER A 516 13.04 21.09 -12.74
N TYR A 517 12.81 20.37 -13.82
CA TYR A 517 13.68 19.28 -14.24
C TYR A 517 13.55 18.99 -15.73
N LYS A 518 14.58 18.33 -16.27
CA LYS A 518 14.54 17.69 -17.58
C LYS A 518 14.14 16.23 -17.41
N LEU A 519 13.26 15.75 -18.28
CA LEU A 519 12.81 14.37 -18.37
C LEU A 519 13.10 13.82 -19.76
N ASP A 520 13.77 12.67 -19.83
CA ASP A 520 13.94 11.89 -21.05
C ASP A 520 13.18 10.55 -20.91
N SER A 521 12.03 10.43 -21.58
CA SER A 521 11.15 9.26 -21.56
C SER A 521 11.35 8.42 -22.84
N PRO A 522 12.08 7.29 -22.77
CA PRO A 522 12.21 6.36 -23.90
C PRO A 522 10.88 5.64 -24.14
N ASN A 523 10.53 5.43 -25.41
CA ASN A 523 9.27 4.80 -25.83
C ASN A 523 7.98 5.54 -25.39
N PHE A 524 8.06 6.83 -25.07
CA PHE A 524 6.88 7.67 -24.79
C PHE A 524 5.78 7.56 -25.86
N PHE A 525 6.18 7.41 -27.12
CA PHE A 525 5.27 7.28 -28.25
C PHE A 525 5.60 6.05 -29.12
N ASP A 526 4.58 5.29 -29.50
CA ASP A 526 4.74 4.21 -30.46
C ASP A 526 4.29 4.61 -31.87
N TRP A 527 5.28 4.96 -32.70
CA TRP A 527 5.09 5.26 -34.12
C TRP A 527 4.77 4.03 -34.98
N SER A 528 4.73 2.81 -34.43
CA SER A 528 4.35 1.61 -35.19
C SER A 528 2.86 1.58 -35.54
N LYS A 529 2.04 2.26 -34.74
CA LYS A 529 0.58 2.37 -34.91
C LYS A 529 0.27 3.49 -35.91
N LYS A 530 -0.66 3.23 -36.85
CA LYS A 530 -1.10 4.24 -37.84
C LYS A 530 -1.82 5.44 -37.20
N LYS A 531 -2.48 5.19 -36.08
CA LYS A 531 -3.10 6.17 -35.20
C LYS A 531 -2.69 5.83 -33.78
N SER A 532 -2.24 6.83 -33.04
CA SER A 532 -1.92 6.72 -31.63
C SER A 532 -2.66 7.83 -30.87
N ASP A 533 -3.32 7.45 -29.79
CA ASP A 533 -4.11 8.34 -28.93
C ASP A 533 -3.37 8.50 -27.59
N MET A 534 -3.25 9.73 -27.10
CA MET A 534 -2.44 10.06 -25.93
C MET A 534 -3.15 11.04 -24.99
N VAL A 535 -3.33 10.67 -23.72
CA VAL A 535 -3.76 11.62 -22.67
C VAL A 535 -2.64 12.62 -22.42
N LEU A 536 -2.97 13.90 -22.21
CA LEU A 536 -1.96 14.94 -22.10
C LEU A 536 -1.05 14.73 -20.86
N PRO A 537 0.29 14.72 -21.02
CA PRO A 537 1.21 14.42 -19.93
C PRO A 537 1.17 15.49 -18.84
N PHE A 538 1.37 15.09 -17.58
CA PHE A 538 1.40 15.99 -16.40
C PHE A 538 0.11 16.80 -16.15
N SER A 539 -1.01 16.45 -16.80
CA SER A 539 -2.24 17.26 -16.80
C SER A 539 -3.23 16.95 -15.68
N GLN A 540 -2.75 16.38 -14.56
CA GLN A 540 -3.56 15.89 -13.45
C GLN A 540 -4.24 17.04 -12.69
N ILE A 541 -5.56 16.98 -12.56
CA ILE A 541 -6.38 17.93 -11.79
C ILE A 541 -7.02 17.18 -10.62
N SER A 542 -6.78 17.65 -9.39
CA SER A 542 -7.38 17.06 -8.19
C SER A 542 -8.66 17.81 -7.81
N MET A 543 -9.77 17.07 -7.70
CA MET A 543 -11.07 17.56 -7.23
C MET A 543 -11.67 16.54 -6.27
N ALA A 544 -12.25 17.00 -5.17
CA ALA A 544 -12.90 16.14 -4.19
C ALA A 544 -14.10 15.40 -4.78
N ASP A 545 -14.33 14.16 -4.32
CA ASP A 545 -15.53 13.40 -4.64
C ASP A 545 -16.71 13.85 -3.78
N ALA A 546 -17.93 13.70 -4.30
CA ALA A 546 -19.17 13.89 -3.56
C ALA A 546 -20.04 12.63 -3.63
N ASP A 547 -20.65 12.26 -2.50
CA ASP A 547 -21.69 11.23 -2.47
C ASP A 547 -23.05 11.93 -2.58
N GLU A 548 -23.89 11.48 -3.52
CA GLU A 548 -25.21 12.10 -3.80
C GLU A 548 -26.26 11.67 -2.77
N ASP A 549 -25.99 10.60 -2.01
CA ASP A 549 -26.84 10.07 -0.94
C ASP A 549 -26.45 10.60 0.46
N ASP A 550 -25.45 11.49 0.56
CA ASP A 550 -25.02 12.09 1.84
C ASP A 550 -25.85 13.33 2.21
N THR A 551 -26.14 13.48 3.50
CA THR A 551 -26.84 14.64 4.06
C THR A 551 -25.89 15.80 4.38
N ASP A 552 -24.59 15.52 4.54
CA ASP A 552 -23.58 16.51 4.90
C ASP A 552 -23.22 17.46 3.74
N PRO A 553 -22.76 18.70 4.03
CA PRO A 553 -22.33 19.64 2.99
C PRO A 553 -21.21 19.07 2.11
N VAL A 554 -21.40 19.18 0.79
CA VAL A 554 -20.44 18.76 -0.24
C VAL A 554 -19.13 19.52 -0.04
N LYS A 555 -18.04 18.81 0.19
CA LYS A 555 -16.70 19.40 0.27
C LYS A 555 -16.18 19.63 -1.14
N VAL A 556 -16.00 20.90 -1.52
CA VAL A 556 -15.34 21.28 -2.78
C VAL A 556 -13.81 21.29 -2.60
N GLY A 557 -13.36 21.58 -1.38
CA GLY A 557 -11.94 21.84 -1.07
C GLY A 557 -11.63 23.33 -1.11
N SER A 558 -10.48 23.74 -0.58
CA SER A 558 -10.15 25.16 -0.45
C SER A 558 -9.99 25.85 -1.81
N PRO A 559 -10.43 27.12 -1.95
CA PRO A 559 -10.36 27.88 -3.20
C PRO A 559 -8.96 27.82 -3.83
N VAL A 560 -8.89 27.32 -5.07
CA VAL A 560 -7.63 27.02 -5.76
C VAL A 560 -7.67 27.43 -7.22
N GLU A 561 -6.54 27.93 -7.71
CA GLU A 561 -6.25 28.20 -9.12
C GLU A 561 -5.23 27.17 -9.64
N TYR A 562 -5.72 26.21 -10.43
CA TYR A 562 -4.86 25.33 -11.22
C TYR A 562 -4.66 25.95 -12.61
N VAL A 563 -3.41 25.96 -13.08
CA VAL A 563 -3.01 26.40 -14.42
C VAL A 563 -2.04 25.38 -15.00
N TYR A 564 -2.30 24.96 -16.22
CA TYR A 564 -1.51 23.98 -16.96
C TYR A 564 -1.25 24.49 -18.37
N HIS A 565 0.02 24.51 -18.76
CA HIS A 565 0.48 24.82 -20.10
C HIS A 565 1.36 23.69 -20.62
N LEU A 566 1.08 23.25 -21.84
CA LEU A 566 1.84 22.23 -22.57
C LEU A 566 2.20 22.78 -23.95
N HIS A 567 3.45 22.61 -24.34
CA HIS A 567 3.94 22.77 -25.71
C HIS A 567 4.67 21.49 -26.11
N LEU A 568 4.22 20.82 -27.18
CA LEU A 568 4.85 19.63 -27.75
C LEU A 568 5.22 19.84 -29.23
N GLU A 569 6.47 19.54 -29.58
CA GLU A 569 6.93 19.39 -30.96
C GLU A 569 6.90 17.90 -31.38
N PHE A 570 6.39 17.62 -32.58
CA PHE A 570 6.40 16.30 -33.21
C PHE A 570 7.24 16.29 -34.51
N PRO A 571 7.60 15.12 -35.05
CA PRO A 571 8.27 15.04 -36.36
C PRO A 571 7.30 15.40 -37.52
N PRO A 572 7.76 16.01 -38.63
CA PRO A 572 6.88 16.53 -39.70
C PRO A 572 6.08 15.51 -40.52
N LYS A 573 6.14 14.21 -40.18
CA LYS A 573 5.50 13.10 -40.92
C LYS A 573 4.10 12.76 -40.38
N TYR A 574 3.74 13.34 -39.24
CA TYR A 574 2.52 13.04 -38.49
C TYR A 574 1.54 14.20 -38.58
N THR A 575 0.26 13.92 -38.33
CA THR A 575 -0.80 14.93 -38.29
C THR A 575 -1.54 14.80 -36.97
N GLU A 576 -1.60 15.90 -36.22
CA GLU A 576 -2.25 15.94 -34.92
C GLU A 576 -3.73 16.36 -35.06
N SER A 577 -4.62 15.64 -34.38
CA SER A 577 -6.00 16.04 -34.16
C SER A 577 -6.17 16.39 -32.69
N ALA A 578 -6.20 17.70 -32.42
CA ALA A 578 -6.34 18.26 -31.09
C ALA A 578 -7.66 17.84 -30.39
N PRO A 579 -7.68 17.76 -29.05
CA PRO A 579 -8.90 17.67 -28.25
C PRO A 579 -9.88 18.82 -28.53
N LEU A 580 -11.16 18.62 -28.18
CA LEU A 580 -12.18 19.67 -28.30
C LEU A 580 -12.01 20.70 -27.17
N PRO A 581 -11.93 22.01 -27.46
CA PRO A 581 -11.88 23.04 -26.42
C PRO A 581 -13.18 23.03 -25.60
N PHE A 582 -13.05 23.26 -24.30
CA PHE A 582 -14.14 23.13 -23.34
C PHE A 582 -14.15 24.32 -22.37
N THR A 583 -15.34 24.76 -21.98
CA THR A 583 -15.49 25.83 -20.99
C THR A 583 -16.75 25.59 -20.18
N MET A 584 -16.64 25.67 -18.86
CA MET A 584 -17.77 25.57 -17.95
C MET A 584 -17.65 26.60 -16.83
N LYS A 585 -18.80 27.14 -16.41
CA LYS A 585 -18.88 28.06 -15.28
C LYS A 585 -20.05 27.69 -14.36
N ARG A 586 -19.82 27.89 -13.07
CA ARG A 586 -20.76 27.81 -11.94
C ARG A 586 -20.50 28.97 -11.00
N ASP A 587 -21.35 29.11 -10.01
CA ASP A 587 -21.21 30.04 -8.88
C ASP A 587 -19.98 29.74 -7.99
N TYR A 588 -19.57 28.47 -7.91
CA TYR A 588 -18.45 27.98 -7.10
C TYR A 588 -17.17 27.65 -7.88
N GLY A 589 -17.19 27.72 -9.22
CA GLY A 589 -16.04 27.32 -10.01
C GLY A 589 -16.15 27.63 -11.50
N HIS A 590 -14.99 27.78 -12.14
CA HIS A 590 -14.84 28.03 -13.56
C HIS A 590 -13.70 27.17 -14.11
N TYR A 591 -13.98 26.48 -15.21
CA TYR A 591 -13.01 25.71 -15.97
C TYR A 591 -12.96 26.19 -17.41
N GLU A 592 -11.76 26.31 -17.97
CA GLU A 592 -11.50 26.58 -19.38
C GLU A 592 -10.33 25.73 -19.88
N ALA A 593 -10.46 25.20 -21.09
CA ALA A 593 -9.46 24.39 -21.77
C ALA A 593 -9.41 24.76 -23.26
N SER A 594 -8.22 25.09 -23.76
CA SER A 594 -7.97 25.39 -25.17
C SER A 594 -6.83 24.55 -25.72
N TYR A 595 -6.97 24.15 -26.98
CA TYR A 595 -6.05 23.26 -27.66
C TYR A 595 -5.78 23.79 -29.06
N LYS A 596 -4.52 23.74 -29.51
CA LYS A 596 -4.11 24.12 -30.87
C LYS A 596 -3.14 23.10 -31.43
N ALA A 597 -3.40 22.63 -32.65
CA ALA A 597 -2.44 21.88 -33.47
C ALA A 597 -2.05 22.73 -34.69
N ASP A 598 -0.76 22.83 -34.99
CA ASP A 598 -0.24 23.63 -36.10
C ASP A 598 1.06 23.02 -36.65
N ALA A 599 0.94 22.33 -37.79
CA ALA A 599 2.00 21.93 -38.71
C ALA A 599 3.21 21.13 -38.16
N ASN A 600 3.08 20.53 -36.96
CA ASN A 600 4.03 19.73 -36.14
C ASN A 600 4.12 20.19 -34.67
N THR A 601 3.40 21.24 -34.28
CA THR A 601 3.32 21.73 -32.90
C THR A 601 1.93 21.52 -32.32
N PHE A 602 1.88 21.15 -31.04
CA PHE A 602 0.64 21.08 -30.26
C PHE A 602 0.78 21.90 -28.98
N THR A 603 -0.20 22.76 -28.70
CA THR A 603 -0.31 23.46 -27.41
C THR A 603 -1.63 23.14 -26.72
N ALA A 604 -1.58 23.02 -25.40
CA ALA A 604 -2.75 22.89 -24.55
C ALA A 604 -2.65 23.80 -23.33
N ASP A 605 -3.72 24.55 -23.08
CA ASP A 605 -3.89 25.38 -21.90
C ASP A 605 -5.12 24.87 -21.14
N ARG A 606 -5.00 24.63 -19.84
CA ARG A 606 -6.13 24.30 -18.95
C ARG A 606 -6.08 25.16 -17.70
N LYS A 607 -7.22 25.68 -17.29
CA LYS A 607 -7.36 26.48 -16.07
C LYS A 607 -8.62 26.10 -15.30
N LEU A 608 -8.46 25.78 -14.01
CA LEU A 608 -9.54 25.58 -13.04
C LEU A 608 -9.41 26.62 -11.94
N VAL A 609 -10.48 27.36 -11.65
CA VAL A 609 -10.61 28.23 -10.48
C VAL A 609 -11.81 27.79 -9.66
N THR A 610 -11.63 27.45 -8.39
CA THR A 610 -12.72 27.25 -7.42
C THR A 610 -12.79 28.41 -6.44
N THR A 611 -13.99 28.73 -5.94
CA THR A 611 -14.23 29.93 -5.12
C THR A 611 -14.93 29.67 -3.78
N LEU A 612 -15.46 28.47 -3.54
CA LEU A 612 -16.13 28.09 -2.29
C LEU A 612 -15.55 26.79 -1.74
N ASN A 613 -15.38 26.71 -0.42
CA ASN A 613 -14.94 25.49 0.29
C ASN A 613 -15.97 24.35 0.26
N GLU A 614 -17.26 24.70 0.33
CA GLU A 614 -18.37 23.77 0.54
C GLU A 614 -19.63 24.22 -0.21
N LEU A 615 -20.52 23.28 -0.51
CA LEU A 615 -21.85 23.51 -1.05
C LEU A 615 -22.91 22.78 -0.20
N PRO A 616 -24.16 23.25 -0.16
CA PRO A 616 -25.26 22.51 0.46
C PRO A 616 -25.40 21.10 -0.15
N SER A 617 -25.73 20.08 0.65
CA SER A 617 -25.91 18.69 0.19
C SER A 617 -26.84 18.56 -1.02
N ALA A 618 -27.89 19.37 -1.09
CA ALA A 618 -28.80 19.47 -2.24
C ALA A 618 -28.14 19.86 -3.58
N ARG A 619 -26.87 20.31 -3.60
CA ARG A 619 -26.06 20.60 -4.81
C ARG A 619 -25.10 19.46 -5.18
N ALA A 620 -25.07 18.33 -4.47
CA ALA A 620 -24.13 17.21 -4.72
C ALA A 620 -24.14 16.71 -6.17
N SER A 621 -25.30 16.61 -6.80
CA SER A 621 -25.45 16.19 -8.19
C SER A 621 -24.97 17.24 -9.20
N ASP A 622 -25.14 18.54 -8.92
CA ASP A 622 -24.59 19.63 -9.75
C ASP A 622 -23.06 19.69 -9.66
N TYR A 623 -22.50 19.59 -8.44
CA TYR A 623 -21.05 19.51 -8.24
C TYR A 623 -20.45 18.25 -8.89
N THR A 624 -21.09 17.09 -8.72
CA THR A 624 -20.68 15.84 -9.38
C THR A 624 -20.72 15.97 -10.90
N SER A 625 -21.70 16.69 -11.45
CA SER A 625 -21.78 16.99 -12.89
C SER A 625 -20.68 17.95 -13.35
N PHE A 626 -20.36 19.00 -12.59
CA PHE A 626 -19.24 19.91 -12.86
C PHE A 626 -17.90 19.16 -12.85
N ARG A 627 -17.61 18.41 -11.76
CA ARG A 627 -16.41 17.57 -11.63
C ARG A 627 -16.31 16.57 -12.78
N ARG A 628 -17.38 15.85 -13.12
CA ARG A 628 -17.38 14.91 -14.25
C ARG A 628 -17.04 15.58 -15.58
N ALA A 629 -17.49 16.81 -15.81
CA ALA A 629 -17.19 17.53 -17.04
C ALA A 629 -15.73 18.01 -17.10
N VAL A 630 -15.15 18.43 -15.97
CA VAL A 630 -13.71 18.73 -15.86
C VAL A 630 -12.86 17.48 -16.08
N MET A 631 -13.20 16.36 -15.42
CA MET A 631 -12.47 15.09 -15.59
C MET A 631 -12.60 14.53 -17.01
N ALA A 632 -13.78 14.66 -17.65
CA ALA A 632 -13.97 14.23 -19.04
C ALA A 632 -13.16 15.08 -20.03
N ASP A 633 -12.87 16.35 -19.72
CA ASP A 633 -11.88 17.13 -20.49
C ASP A 633 -10.46 16.64 -20.20
N ALA A 634 -10.13 16.37 -18.93
CA ALA A 634 -8.81 15.85 -18.55
C ALA A 634 -8.47 14.53 -19.26
N GLU A 635 -9.45 13.65 -19.41
CA GLU A 635 -9.43 12.37 -20.13
C GLU A 635 -9.46 12.50 -21.67
N GLN A 636 -9.57 13.71 -22.25
CA GLN A 636 -9.47 13.84 -23.71
C GLN A 636 -8.05 13.50 -24.20
N HIS A 637 -8.01 12.83 -25.35
CA HIS A 637 -6.78 12.37 -25.97
C HIS A 637 -6.38 13.29 -27.13
N LEU A 638 -5.10 13.57 -27.25
CA LEU A 638 -4.48 14.00 -28.49
C LEU A 638 -4.38 12.79 -29.42
N SER A 639 -5.08 12.82 -30.56
CA SER A 639 -4.90 11.83 -31.62
C SER A 639 -3.75 12.25 -32.54
N ILE A 640 -2.87 11.32 -32.89
CA ILE A 640 -1.79 11.56 -33.86
C ILE A 640 -1.84 10.45 -34.92
N ASP A 641 -2.01 10.86 -36.17
CA ASP A 641 -2.09 9.97 -37.34
C ASP A 641 -0.77 10.00 -38.14
N SER A 642 -0.29 8.82 -38.53
CA SER A 642 0.83 8.66 -39.47
C SER A 642 0.33 8.73 -40.90
N THR A 643 0.86 9.68 -41.67
CA THR A 643 0.57 9.80 -43.11
C THR A 643 1.21 8.68 -43.95
N ALA A 644 2.11 7.87 -43.37
CA ALA A 644 2.81 6.79 -44.03
C ALA A 644 2.25 5.40 -43.65
N ALA A 645 1.56 4.75 -44.58
CA ALA A 645 1.07 3.39 -44.41
C ALA A 645 2.17 2.33 -44.64
N GLY A 646 2.96 2.05 -43.61
CA GLY A 646 3.92 0.94 -43.57
C GLY A 646 4.45 0.74 -42.15
N ALA A 647 4.96 -0.46 -41.85
CA ALA A 647 5.70 -0.69 -40.60
C ALA A 647 6.85 0.34 -40.49
N PRO A 648 7.22 0.81 -39.29
CA PRO A 648 8.23 1.84 -39.13
C PRO A 648 9.56 1.36 -39.72
N THR A 649 9.86 1.84 -40.93
CA THR A 649 11.10 1.55 -41.62
C THR A 649 12.19 2.31 -40.88
N LEU A 650 12.95 1.61 -40.02
CA LEU A 650 14.10 2.17 -39.31
C LEU A 650 14.91 3.03 -40.28
N ALA A 651 14.97 4.33 -40.01
CA ALA A 651 15.56 5.30 -40.92
C ALA A 651 17.01 4.89 -41.20
N THR A 652 17.32 4.70 -42.48
CA THR A 652 18.60 4.10 -42.91
C THR A 652 19.78 5.06 -42.72
N ASP A 653 19.49 6.30 -42.39
CA ASP A 653 20.38 7.45 -42.22
C ASP A 653 20.56 7.92 -40.76
N LEU A 654 19.96 7.24 -39.77
CA LEU A 654 20.20 7.47 -38.33
C LEU A 654 21.72 7.46 -38.01
N LYS A 655 22.18 8.46 -37.25
CA LYS A 655 23.59 8.69 -36.90
C LYS A 655 23.72 9.17 -35.45
N GLY A 656 24.88 8.91 -34.84
CA GLY A 656 25.18 9.35 -33.47
C GLY A 656 24.15 8.85 -32.47
N ASP A 657 23.78 9.71 -31.52
CA ASP A 657 22.88 9.39 -30.40
C ASP A 657 21.51 8.85 -30.86
N GLU A 658 20.97 9.31 -32.00
CA GLU A 658 19.68 8.83 -32.53
C GLU A 658 19.73 7.35 -32.96
N LEU A 659 20.88 6.88 -33.45
CA LEU A 659 21.09 5.47 -33.81
C LEU A 659 21.22 4.59 -32.57
N TYR A 660 21.83 5.11 -31.50
CA TYR A 660 21.93 4.42 -30.21
C TYR A 660 20.59 4.38 -29.46
N ASP A 661 19.84 5.48 -29.45
CA ASP A 661 18.48 5.53 -28.90
C ASP A 661 17.55 4.54 -29.64
N ALA A 662 17.64 4.42 -30.96
CA ALA A 662 16.89 3.43 -31.74
C ALA A 662 17.26 1.98 -31.39
N ALA A 663 18.55 1.71 -31.16
CA ALA A 663 19.05 0.40 -30.74
C ALA A 663 18.54 0.03 -29.34
N LYS A 664 18.60 0.99 -28.40
CA LYS A 664 18.11 0.84 -27.02
C LYS A 664 16.58 0.65 -26.97
N ALA A 665 15.82 1.43 -27.72
CA ALA A 665 14.37 1.24 -27.84
C ALA A 665 14.01 -0.15 -28.41
N SER A 666 14.80 -0.67 -29.36
CA SER A 666 14.60 -2.03 -29.88
C SER A 666 14.89 -3.12 -28.84
N TYR A 667 15.88 -2.91 -27.97
CA TYR A 667 16.18 -3.79 -26.84
C TYR A 667 15.06 -3.78 -25.78
N GLU A 668 14.60 -2.58 -25.40
CA GLU A 668 13.53 -2.38 -24.41
C GLU A 668 12.18 -2.96 -24.88
N ARG A 669 11.92 -2.98 -26.18
CA ARG A 669 10.74 -3.63 -26.80
C ARG A 669 10.92 -5.15 -27.02
N GLY A 670 11.97 -5.77 -26.47
CA GLY A 670 12.24 -7.21 -26.60
C GLY A 670 12.70 -7.68 -27.99
N ASN A 671 12.91 -6.78 -28.95
CA ASN A 671 13.37 -7.13 -30.30
C ASN A 671 14.90 -7.19 -30.34
N PHE A 672 15.47 -8.14 -29.58
CA PHE A 672 16.92 -8.28 -29.40
C PHE A 672 17.70 -8.47 -30.70
N LYS A 673 17.09 -9.05 -31.75
CA LYS A 673 17.72 -9.18 -33.08
C LYS A 673 17.89 -7.82 -33.75
N ALA A 674 16.83 -6.99 -33.79
CA ALA A 674 16.94 -5.63 -34.31
C ALA A 674 17.86 -4.76 -33.45
N ALA A 675 17.85 -4.96 -32.12
CA ALA A 675 18.78 -4.29 -31.21
C ALA A 675 20.25 -4.62 -31.54
N ILE A 676 20.60 -5.90 -31.78
CA ILE A 676 21.95 -6.31 -32.20
C ILE A 676 22.35 -5.63 -33.51
N ASP A 677 21.49 -5.64 -34.52
CA ASP A 677 21.80 -5.06 -35.83
C ASP A 677 21.98 -3.52 -35.76
N LEU A 678 21.22 -2.85 -34.89
CA LEU A 678 21.38 -1.42 -34.65
C LEU A 678 22.60 -1.10 -33.78
N PHE A 679 22.84 -1.82 -32.68
CA PHE A 679 24.04 -1.62 -31.85
C PHE A 679 25.33 -1.93 -32.61
N LYS A 680 25.34 -2.89 -33.54
CA LYS A 680 26.44 -3.10 -34.50
C LYS A 680 26.72 -1.84 -35.31
N ARG A 681 25.69 -1.24 -35.91
CA ARG A 681 25.82 0.03 -36.65
C ARG A 681 26.31 1.17 -35.75
N VAL A 682 25.93 1.21 -34.47
CA VAL A 682 26.47 2.18 -33.49
C VAL A 682 27.97 1.98 -33.32
N VAL A 683 28.44 0.76 -33.01
CA VAL A 683 29.87 0.51 -32.77
C VAL A 683 30.74 0.51 -34.05
N GLU A 684 30.13 0.36 -35.22
CA GLU A 684 30.79 0.60 -36.52
C GLU A 684 30.95 2.11 -36.79
N ALA A 685 29.96 2.93 -36.43
CA ALA A 685 29.98 4.38 -36.64
C ALA A 685 30.81 5.12 -35.58
N ASP A 686 30.73 4.72 -34.31
CA ASP A 686 31.59 5.14 -33.21
C ASP A 686 32.12 3.92 -32.43
N PRO A 687 33.30 3.40 -32.83
CA PRO A 687 33.96 2.30 -32.12
C PRO A 687 34.35 2.60 -30.67
N LYS A 688 34.26 3.85 -30.21
CA LYS A 688 34.58 4.29 -28.84
C LYS A 688 33.35 4.73 -28.05
N HIS A 689 32.14 4.46 -28.54
CA HIS A 689 30.89 4.84 -27.87
C HIS A 689 30.85 4.26 -26.44
N LYS A 690 30.54 5.12 -25.47
CA LYS A 690 30.75 4.87 -24.02
C LYS A 690 30.13 3.57 -23.49
N THR A 691 28.99 3.14 -24.05
CA THR A 691 28.19 2.01 -23.56
C THR A 691 27.72 1.04 -24.65
N ALA A 692 27.92 1.33 -25.93
CA ALA A 692 27.26 0.54 -27.00
C ALA A 692 27.80 -0.89 -27.09
N TRP A 693 29.07 -1.11 -26.76
CA TRP A 693 29.65 -2.45 -26.66
C TRP A 693 29.06 -3.26 -25.49
N MET A 694 28.73 -2.60 -24.37
CA MET A 694 28.02 -3.22 -23.25
C MET A 694 26.61 -3.66 -23.63
N ASP A 695 25.83 -2.78 -24.26
CA ASP A 695 24.44 -3.11 -24.61
C ASP A 695 24.33 -4.06 -25.81
N LEU A 696 25.29 -4.03 -26.73
CA LEU A 696 25.47 -5.09 -27.75
C LEU A 696 25.74 -6.45 -27.09
N GLY A 697 26.66 -6.51 -26.13
CA GLY A 697 26.97 -7.74 -25.39
C GLY A 697 25.77 -8.28 -24.60
N ARG A 698 25.00 -7.40 -23.96
CA ARG A 698 23.74 -7.76 -23.29
C ARG A 698 22.72 -8.35 -24.26
N SER A 699 22.53 -7.70 -25.41
CA SER A 699 21.62 -8.17 -26.47
C SER A 699 21.99 -9.57 -26.96
N TYR A 700 23.29 -9.83 -27.14
CA TYR A 700 23.81 -11.15 -27.48
C TYR A 700 23.58 -12.19 -26.37
N MET A 701 23.82 -11.82 -25.11
CA MET A 701 23.66 -12.70 -23.95
C MET A 701 22.20 -13.15 -23.75
N VAL A 702 21.23 -12.25 -23.98
CA VAL A 702 19.79 -12.59 -23.97
C VAL A 702 19.45 -13.64 -25.04
N LEU A 703 20.05 -13.53 -26.23
CA LEU A 703 19.89 -14.54 -27.30
C LEU A 703 20.78 -15.79 -27.14
N ARG A 704 21.41 -15.99 -25.97
CA ARG A 704 22.36 -17.10 -25.67
C ARG A 704 23.59 -17.16 -26.60
N GLN A 705 23.94 -16.04 -27.24
CA GLN A 705 25.10 -15.93 -28.13
C GLN A 705 26.35 -15.55 -27.31
N ASN A 706 26.73 -16.43 -26.38
CA ASN A 706 27.70 -16.12 -25.31
C ASN A 706 29.10 -15.76 -25.83
N GLU A 707 29.57 -16.36 -26.94
CA GLU A 707 30.88 -16.04 -27.52
C GLU A 707 30.91 -14.60 -28.08
N ASP A 708 29.87 -14.20 -28.81
CA ASP A 708 29.70 -12.83 -29.30
C ASP A 708 29.52 -11.83 -28.14
N ALA A 709 28.78 -12.21 -27.09
CA ALA A 709 28.60 -11.41 -25.89
C ALA A 709 29.94 -11.13 -25.19
N VAL A 710 30.75 -12.17 -24.95
CA VAL A 710 32.10 -12.04 -24.36
C VAL A 710 33.02 -11.18 -25.24
N ALA A 711 32.94 -11.30 -26.56
CA ALA A 711 33.71 -10.44 -27.47
C ALA A 711 33.32 -8.96 -27.34
N ALA A 712 32.03 -8.65 -27.29
CA ALA A 712 31.53 -7.30 -27.11
C ALA A 712 31.87 -6.72 -25.72
N PHE A 713 31.69 -7.48 -24.64
CA PHE A 713 32.07 -7.04 -23.29
C PHE A 713 33.59 -6.84 -23.15
N LYS A 714 34.43 -7.66 -23.80
CA LYS A 714 35.88 -7.41 -23.85
C LYS A 714 36.23 -6.12 -24.58
N LYS A 715 35.48 -5.75 -25.64
CA LYS A 715 35.63 -4.43 -26.29
C LYS A 715 35.22 -3.28 -25.37
N GLN A 716 34.16 -3.42 -24.58
CA GLN A 716 33.82 -2.45 -23.53
C GLN A 716 34.97 -2.30 -22.52
N ALA A 717 35.54 -3.40 -22.03
CA ALA A 717 36.67 -3.39 -21.09
C ALA A 717 37.99 -2.87 -21.69
N GLU A 718 38.23 -3.02 -23.00
CA GLU A 718 39.35 -2.38 -23.70
C GLU A 718 39.19 -0.84 -23.75
N LEU A 719 37.97 -0.34 -23.88
CA LEU A 719 37.67 1.10 -23.90
C LEU A 719 37.67 1.73 -22.50
N ASN A 720 37.15 1.00 -21.51
CA ASN A 720 37.16 1.38 -20.10
C ASN A 720 37.68 0.21 -19.23
N PRO A 721 38.99 0.16 -18.93
CA PRO A 721 39.59 -0.87 -18.07
C PRO A 721 39.11 -0.87 -16.61
N TYR A 722 38.28 0.11 -16.21
CA TYR A 722 37.67 0.24 -14.89
C TYR A 722 36.14 0.05 -14.92
N ASP A 723 35.60 -0.59 -15.96
CA ASP A 723 34.18 -0.93 -16.05
C ASP A 723 33.87 -2.25 -15.31
N GLU A 724 33.56 -2.16 -14.02
CA GLU A 724 33.27 -3.34 -13.19
C GLU A 724 32.11 -4.20 -13.75
N TYR A 725 31.13 -3.56 -14.41
CA TYR A 725 29.97 -4.25 -14.98
C TYR A 725 30.34 -5.03 -16.24
N ALA A 726 31.26 -4.53 -17.07
CA ALA A 726 31.76 -5.28 -18.23
C ALA A 726 32.48 -6.57 -17.79
N TYR A 727 33.31 -6.50 -16.74
CA TYR A 727 33.97 -7.68 -16.17
C TYR A 727 32.97 -8.63 -15.50
N GLY A 728 31.98 -8.12 -14.77
CA GLY A 728 30.88 -8.93 -14.22
C GLY A 728 30.06 -9.64 -15.30
N ALA A 729 29.79 -8.99 -16.43
CA ALA A 729 29.05 -9.58 -17.54
C ALA A 729 29.87 -10.65 -18.31
N ILE A 730 31.19 -10.47 -18.44
CA ILE A 730 32.10 -11.54 -18.91
C ILE A 730 32.04 -12.73 -17.95
N GLY A 731 32.05 -12.47 -16.64
CA GLY A 731 31.86 -13.48 -15.60
C GLY A 731 30.60 -14.31 -15.81
N TRP A 732 29.44 -13.66 -15.91
CA TRP A 732 28.15 -14.33 -16.14
C TRP A 732 28.08 -15.12 -17.45
N ALA A 733 28.64 -14.61 -18.53
CA ALA A 733 28.70 -15.34 -19.80
C ALA A 733 29.58 -16.61 -19.68
N TYR A 734 30.71 -16.53 -18.96
CA TYR A 734 31.53 -17.72 -18.68
C TYR A 734 30.90 -18.69 -17.68
N THR A 735 30.15 -18.21 -16.66
CA THR A 735 29.35 -19.06 -15.77
C THR A 735 28.31 -19.85 -16.58
N THR A 736 27.60 -19.19 -17.49
CA THR A 736 26.59 -19.83 -18.38
C THR A 736 27.21 -20.92 -19.26
N ASP A 737 28.45 -20.71 -19.72
CA ASP A 737 29.24 -21.71 -20.46
C ASP A 737 29.91 -22.77 -19.56
N ARG A 738 29.70 -22.72 -18.23
CA ARG A 738 30.37 -23.53 -17.18
C ARG A 738 31.91 -23.45 -17.19
N LYS A 739 32.45 -22.35 -17.70
CA LYS A 739 33.89 -22.01 -17.74
C LYS A 739 34.30 -21.33 -16.43
N TYR A 740 34.06 -22.01 -15.30
CA TYR A 740 34.09 -21.42 -13.95
C TYR A 740 35.41 -20.73 -13.58
N ASP A 741 36.57 -21.26 -14.01
CA ASP A 741 37.86 -20.61 -13.76
C ASP A 741 37.98 -19.24 -14.45
N GLN A 742 37.47 -19.13 -15.69
CA GLN A 742 37.46 -17.88 -16.46
C GLN A 742 36.39 -16.90 -15.93
N ALA A 743 35.27 -17.43 -15.44
CA ALA A 743 34.24 -16.65 -14.75
C ALA A 743 34.81 -16.05 -13.45
N ALA A 744 35.50 -16.87 -12.65
CA ALA A 744 36.16 -16.43 -11.43
C ALA A 744 37.23 -15.35 -11.70
N GLU A 745 38.05 -15.50 -12.74
CA GLU A 745 39.02 -14.46 -13.14
C GLU A 745 38.33 -13.12 -13.45
N ALA A 746 37.24 -13.16 -14.24
CA ALA A 746 36.49 -11.96 -14.62
C ALA A 746 35.79 -11.30 -13.42
N PHE A 747 35.12 -12.06 -12.54
CA PHE A 747 34.49 -11.52 -11.34
C PHE A 747 35.53 -10.99 -10.34
N ASN A 748 36.67 -11.67 -10.14
CA ASN A 748 37.75 -11.14 -9.32
C ASN A 748 38.31 -9.84 -9.89
N LYS A 749 38.31 -9.65 -11.22
CA LYS A 749 38.71 -8.38 -11.83
C LYS A 749 37.69 -7.26 -11.56
N ALA A 750 36.39 -7.56 -11.54
CA ALA A 750 35.37 -6.61 -11.11
C ALA A 750 35.56 -6.21 -9.63
N ILE A 751 35.87 -7.16 -8.75
CA ILE A 751 36.16 -6.92 -7.32
C ILE A 751 37.49 -6.13 -7.14
N GLU A 752 38.50 -6.36 -7.98
CA GLU A 752 39.75 -5.57 -7.95
C GLU A 752 39.49 -4.09 -8.29
N ILE A 753 38.57 -3.82 -9.22
CA ILE A 753 38.15 -2.46 -9.60
C ILE A 753 37.32 -1.82 -8.49
N ASN A 754 36.37 -2.55 -7.91
CA ASN A 754 35.51 -2.08 -6.82
C ASN A 754 35.37 -3.14 -5.70
N PRO A 755 36.24 -3.08 -4.67
CA PRO A 755 36.22 -4.02 -3.54
C PRO A 755 35.00 -3.93 -2.61
N LEU A 756 34.06 -3.01 -2.88
CA LEU A 756 32.82 -2.82 -2.13
C LEU A 756 31.58 -3.06 -3.00
N SER A 757 31.74 -3.62 -4.21
CA SER A 757 30.64 -3.98 -5.11
C SER A 757 29.92 -5.22 -4.58
N GLU A 758 28.73 -5.04 -4.00
CA GLU A 758 27.92 -6.16 -3.50
C GLU A 758 27.55 -7.12 -4.64
N TYR A 759 27.26 -6.55 -5.81
CA TYR A 759 26.96 -7.27 -7.04
C TYR A 759 28.11 -8.20 -7.47
N ALA A 760 29.35 -7.72 -7.44
CA ALA A 760 30.50 -8.53 -7.86
C ALA A 760 30.78 -9.69 -6.88
N HIS A 761 30.68 -9.43 -5.57
CA HIS A 761 30.77 -10.48 -4.54
C HIS A 761 29.62 -11.50 -4.64
N ALA A 762 28.38 -11.03 -4.83
CA ALA A 762 27.21 -11.90 -5.00
C ALA A 762 27.30 -12.76 -6.26
N ALA A 763 27.73 -12.20 -7.39
CA ALA A 763 27.89 -12.93 -8.64
C ALA A 763 29.03 -13.98 -8.58
N LEU A 764 30.16 -13.64 -7.94
CA LEU A 764 31.23 -14.61 -7.67
C LEU A 764 30.74 -15.74 -6.74
N GLY A 765 30.01 -15.39 -5.68
CA GLY A 765 29.40 -16.34 -4.76
C GLY A 765 28.42 -17.29 -5.44
N SER A 766 27.51 -16.77 -6.26
CA SER A 766 26.54 -17.53 -7.05
C SER A 766 27.22 -18.46 -8.06
N MET A 767 28.26 -17.99 -8.76
CA MET A 767 29.09 -18.83 -9.64
C MET A 767 29.75 -19.99 -8.85
N TYR A 768 30.25 -19.73 -7.63
CA TYR A 768 30.77 -20.80 -6.78
C TYR A 768 29.68 -21.77 -6.29
N GLN A 769 28.43 -21.35 -6.09
CA GLN A 769 27.31 -22.28 -5.81
C GLN A 769 27.05 -23.22 -7.00
N GLU A 770 27.02 -22.70 -8.24
CA GLU A 770 26.86 -23.52 -9.45
C GLU A 770 28.06 -24.46 -9.67
N ALA A 771 29.28 -24.00 -9.36
CA ALA A 771 30.49 -24.83 -9.38
C ALA A 771 30.59 -25.82 -8.19
N HIS A 772 29.57 -25.88 -7.31
CA HIS A 772 29.53 -26.69 -6.08
C HIS A 772 30.67 -26.41 -5.07
N GLN A 773 31.27 -25.22 -5.11
CA GLN A 773 32.33 -24.74 -4.21
C GLN A 773 31.75 -23.90 -3.07
N TYR A 774 30.88 -24.54 -2.27
CA TYR A 774 30.01 -23.87 -1.30
C TYR A 774 30.76 -23.14 -0.18
N ASP A 775 31.99 -23.55 0.14
CA ASP A 775 32.87 -22.89 1.10
C ASP A 775 33.29 -21.49 0.63
N LYS A 776 33.67 -21.37 -0.65
CA LYS A 776 33.99 -20.08 -1.28
C LYS A 776 32.73 -19.26 -1.52
N ALA A 777 31.64 -19.91 -1.93
CA ALA A 777 30.35 -19.25 -2.11
C ALA A 777 29.90 -18.55 -0.83
N ALA A 778 29.88 -19.26 0.31
CA ALA A 778 29.51 -18.68 1.59
C ALA A 778 30.40 -17.49 1.95
N SER A 779 31.72 -17.57 1.76
CA SER A 779 32.63 -16.47 2.09
C SER A 779 32.42 -15.20 1.24
N GLU A 780 32.08 -15.31 -0.04
CA GLU A 780 31.75 -14.14 -0.87
C GLU A 780 30.33 -13.62 -0.62
N LEU A 781 29.37 -14.50 -0.34
CA LEU A 781 28.00 -14.13 0.01
C LEU A 781 27.91 -13.47 1.40
N GLU A 782 28.72 -13.89 2.38
CA GLU A 782 28.90 -13.20 3.67
C GLU A 782 29.33 -11.74 3.45
N LYS A 783 30.26 -11.48 2.52
CA LYS A 783 30.68 -10.11 2.16
C LYS A 783 29.56 -9.34 1.49
N ALA A 784 28.89 -9.92 0.48
CA ALA A 784 27.77 -9.29 -0.21
C ALA A 784 26.64 -8.90 0.76
N VAL A 785 26.27 -9.80 1.68
CA VAL A 785 25.29 -9.54 2.75
C VAL A 785 25.78 -8.48 3.74
N SER A 786 27.08 -8.41 4.04
CA SER A 786 27.63 -7.35 4.91
C SER A 786 27.60 -5.96 4.26
N LEU A 787 27.73 -5.89 2.93
CA LEU A 787 27.64 -4.67 2.13
C LEU A 787 26.19 -4.23 1.92
N LYS A 788 25.25 -5.18 1.79
CA LYS A 788 23.81 -4.94 1.59
C LYS A 788 22.96 -5.88 2.46
N SER A 789 22.77 -5.49 3.71
CA SER A 789 22.14 -6.32 4.75
C SER A 789 20.61 -6.46 4.67
N ASP A 790 19.99 -5.72 3.76
CA ASP A 790 18.55 -5.58 3.51
C ASP A 790 18.11 -6.25 2.19
N ASP A 791 18.94 -7.13 1.62
CA ASP A 791 18.60 -7.92 0.43
C ASP A 791 18.20 -9.37 0.81
N SER A 792 16.93 -9.70 0.64
CA SER A 792 16.41 -11.05 0.93
C SER A 792 16.97 -12.13 0.00
N SER A 793 17.30 -11.79 -1.25
CA SER A 793 17.82 -12.75 -2.23
C SER A 793 19.25 -13.15 -1.89
N LEU A 794 20.09 -12.20 -1.45
CA LEU A 794 21.44 -12.50 -0.95
C LEU A 794 21.40 -13.37 0.31
N GLN A 795 20.45 -13.12 1.22
CA GLN A 795 20.25 -13.96 2.42
C GLN A 795 19.81 -15.39 2.05
N ILE A 796 18.94 -15.57 1.04
CA ILE A 796 18.56 -16.89 0.54
C ILE A 796 19.76 -17.60 -0.09
N SER A 797 20.56 -16.91 -0.92
CA SER A 797 21.77 -17.48 -1.53
C SER A 797 22.79 -17.90 -0.47
N LEU A 798 23.02 -17.08 0.56
CA LEU A 798 23.88 -17.42 1.69
C LEU A 798 23.33 -18.61 2.49
N GLY A 799 22.00 -18.65 2.70
CA GLY A 799 21.32 -19.76 3.35
C GLY A 799 21.49 -21.09 2.60
N ASP A 800 21.34 -21.09 1.28
CA ASP A 800 21.65 -22.27 0.44
C ASP A 800 23.12 -22.67 0.55
N ALA A 801 24.07 -21.72 0.46
CA ALA A 801 25.49 -22.04 0.59
C ALA A 801 25.81 -22.71 1.94
N TYR A 802 25.23 -22.23 3.05
CA TYR A 802 25.35 -22.88 4.36
C TYR A 802 24.66 -24.25 4.43
N LEU A 803 23.48 -24.41 3.82
CA LEU A 803 22.73 -25.66 3.79
C LEU A 803 23.53 -26.76 3.06
N ASN A 804 24.20 -26.39 1.97
CA ASN A 804 25.10 -27.28 1.23
C ASN A 804 26.39 -27.63 2.00
N LEU A 805 26.79 -26.79 2.96
CA LEU A 805 27.89 -27.07 3.89
C LEU A 805 27.46 -27.88 5.12
N GLY A 806 26.17 -28.23 5.24
CA GLY A 806 25.60 -28.86 6.45
C GLY A 806 25.62 -27.95 7.68
N GLN A 807 25.62 -26.63 7.47
CA GLN A 807 25.57 -25.61 8.53
C GLN A 807 24.12 -25.14 8.75
N ASP A 808 23.23 -26.11 8.98
CA ASP A 808 21.77 -25.97 9.05
C ASP A 808 21.30 -24.81 9.94
N ASP A 809 21.89 -24.64 11.13
CA ASP A 809 21.55 -23.52 12.03
C ASP A 809 21.80 -22.14 11.40
N LYS A 810 22.89 -22.00 10.62
CA LYS A 810 23.18 -20.76 9.89
C LYS A 810 22.31 -20.60 8.65
N ALA A 811 22.01 -21.71 7.96
CA ALA A 811 21.12 -21.70 6.81
C ALA A 811 19.72 -21.21 7.21
N LEU A 812 19.16 -21.77 8.28
CA LEU A 812 17.89 -21.34 8.85
C LEU A 812 17.95 -19.90 9.35
N ALA A 813 19.03 -19.46 10.01
CA ALA A 813 19.17 -18.07 10.44
C ALA A 813 19.19 -17.07 9.25
N ALA A 814 19.84 -17.43 8.14
CA ALA A 814 19.84 -16.62 6.92
C ALA A 814 18.46 -16.60 6.24
N PHE A 815 17.77 -17.75 6.17
CA PHE A 815 16.39 -17.82 5.65
C PHE A 815 15.39 -17.04 6.53
N ASP A 816 15.47 -17.19 7.86
CA ASP A 816 14.65 -16.43 8.80
C ASP A 816 14.95 -14.91 8.67
N ARG A 817 16.20 -14.52 8.39
CA ARG A 817 16.56 -13.12 8.08
C ARG A 817 16.01 -12.65 6.74
N ALA A 818 16.00 -13.49 5.70
CA ALA A 818 15.39 -13.16 4.41
C ALA A 818 13.89 -12.86 4.55
N ILE A 819 13.18 -13.64 5.38
CA ILE A 819 11.74 -13.44 5.68
C ILE A 819 11.52 -12.17 6.49
N GLN A 820 12.39 -11.84 7.46
CA GLN A 820 12.33 -10.56 8.20
C GLN A 820 12.50 -9.34 7.30
N ILE A 821 13.27 -9.47 6.21
CA ILE A 821 13.47 -8.41 5.21
C ILE A 821 12.25 -8.32 4.27
N SER A 822 11.76 -9.47 3.77
CA SER A 822 10.68 -9.53 2.79
C SER A 822 9.84 -10.80 2.96
N ALA A 823 8.68 -10.68 3.61
CA ALA A 823 7.73 -11.76 3.77
C ALA A 823 6.78 -11.86 2.56
N THR A 824 7.31 -12.30 1.42
CA THR A 824 6.56 -12.42 0.14
C THR A 824 6.46 -13.88 -0.34
N PRO A 825 5.48 -14.21 -1.21
CA PRO A 825 5.31 -15.57 -1.74
C PRO A 825 6.58 -16.10 -2.41
N SER A 826 7.23 -15.28 -3.24
CA SER A 826 8.51 -15.60 -3.88
C SER A 826 9.62 -15.95 -2.87
N VAL A 827 9.76 -15.19 -1.77
CA VAL A 827 10.76 -15.48 -0.73
C VAL A 827 10.48 -16.81 -0.04
N TRP A 828 9.24 -17.06 0.38
CA TRP A 828 8.86 -18.36 0.98
C TRP A 828 9.08 -19.52 0.01
N ASN A 829 8.71 -19.35 -1.25
CA ASN A 829 8.90 -20.36 -2.28
C ASN A 829 10.37 -20.70 -2.50
N ASN A 830 11.21 -19.68 -2.68
CA ASN A 830 12.65 -19.87 -2.92
C ASN A 830 13.31 -20.59 -1.74
N ILE A 831 12.95 -20.27 -0.49
CA ILE A 831 13.44 -20.97 0.71
C ILE A 831 12.95 -22.43 0.73
N ALA A 832 11.66 -22.67 0.48
CA ALA A 832 11.10 -24.01 0.41
C ALA A 832 11.79 -24.88 -0.65
N TYR A 833 12.09 -24.29 -1.81
CA TYR A 833 12.77 -24.96 -2.91
C TYR A 833 14.17 -25.43 -2.51
N GLN A 834 15.01 -24.56 -1.93
CA GLN A 834 16.36 -24.97 -1.50
C GLN A 834 16.33 -26.06 -0.40
N LEU A 835 15.44 -25.93 0.58
CA LEU A 835 15.23 -26.95 1.62
C LEU A 835 14.81 -28.29 1.00
N SER A 836 13.91 -28.28 0.02
CA SER A 836 13.43 -29.49 -0.66
C SER A 836 14.50 -30.17 -1.52
N LEU A 837 15.33 -29.39 -2.24
CA LEU A 837 16.45 -29.90 -3.04
C LEU A 837 17.50 -30.61 -2.18
N LYS A 838 17.73 -30.14 -0.95
CA LYS A 838 18.63 -30.78 0.02
C LYS A 838 17.97 -31.88 0.85
N GLN A 839 16.65 -32.06 0.73
CA GLN A 839 15.82 -32.93 1.58
C GLN A 839 15.95 -32.59 3.09
N ALA A 840 16.23 -31.34 3.40
CA ALA A 840 16.48 -30.82 4.74
C ALA A 840 15.27 -30.02 5.26
N HIS A 841 14.99 -30.08 6.56
CA HIS A 841 13.88 -29.39 7.24
C HIS A 841 12.54 -29.42 6.47
N LEU A 842 12.16 -30.58 5.91
CA LEU A 842 11.01 -30.72 5.01
C LEU A 842 9.66 -30.25 5.61
N ASP A 843 9.53 -30.20 6.94
CA ASP A 843 8.37 -29.60 7.61
C ASP A 843 8.32 -28.07 7.42
N ARG A 844 9.45 -27.35 7.58
CA ARG A 844 9.54 -25.92 7.25
C ARG A 844 9.37 -25.69 5.75
N ALA A 845 9.99 -26.53 4.91
CA ALA A 845 9.86 -26.44 3.46
C ALA A 845 8.39 -26.51 3.03
N GLN A 846 7.62 -27.45 3.60
CA GLN A 846 6.20 -27.57 3.32
C GLN A 846 5.42 -26.34 3.82
N GLN A 847 5.68 -25.87 5.05
CA GLN A 847 5.00 -24.69 5.60
C GLN A 847 5.19 -23.45 4.72
N TYR A 848 6.43 -23.18 4.25
CA TYR A 848 6.71 -22.04 3.39
C TYR A 848 6.08 -22.20 2.00
N ALA A 849 6.14 -23.39 1.38
CA ALA A 849 5.51 -23.65 0.09
C ALA A 849 3.97 -23.56 0.13
N GLU A 850 3.34 -24.11 1.18
CA GLU A 850 1.88 -23.99 1.40
C GLU A 850 1.48 -22.51 1.62
N SER A 851 2.31 -21.73 2.30
CA SER A 851 2.11 -20.28 2.48
C SER A 851 2.21 -19.51 1.16
N ALA A 852 3.22 -19.82 0.32
CA ALA A 852 3.41 -19.19 -0.99
C ALA A 852 2.24 -19.47 -1.94
N VAL A 853 1.85 -20.75 -2.10
CA VAL A 853 0.69 -21.16 -2.91
C VAL A 853 -0.59 -20.49 -2.41
N THR A 854 -0.84 -20.51 -1.10
CA THR A 854 -2.04 -19.90 -0.50
C THR A 854 -2.11 -18.38 -0.73
N ALA A 855 -0.98 -17.68 -0.64
CA ALA A 855 -0.93 -16.22 -0.82
C ALA A 855 -1.16 -15.80 -2.29
N VAL A 856 -0.58 -16.52 -3.26
CA VAL A 856 -0.82 -16.27 -4.69
C VAL A 856 -2.25 -16.66 -5.09
N ALA A 857 -2.74 -17.83 -4.66
CA ALA A 857 -4.12 -18.25 -4.87
C ALA A 857 -5.13 -17.21 -4.32
N ASN A 858 -4.91 -16.70 -3.11
CA ASN A 858 -5.75 -15.66 -2.51
C ASN A 858 -5.71 -14.32 -3.25
N SER A 859 -4.59 -14.00 -3.91
CA SER A 859 -4.47 -12.81 -4.76
C SER A 859 -5.29 -12.98 -6.05
N LEU A 860 -5.25 -14.18 -6.65
CA LEU A 860 -5.91 -14.49 -7.92
C LEU A 860 -7.41 -14.83 -7.79
N ARG A 861 -7.92 -15.19 -6.61
CA ARG A 861 -9.32 -15.67 -6.41
C ARG A 861 -10.41 -14.75 -6.98
N ASN A 862 -10.16 -13.44 -7.03
CA ASN A 862 -11.11 -12.41 -7.46
C ASN A 862 -10.87 -11.88 -8.88
N LEU A 863 -9.95 -12.48 -9.64
CA LEU A 863 -9.56 -12.02 -10.98
C LEU A 863 -10.77 -11.90 -11.94
N SER A 864 -10.78 -10.82 -12.73
CA SER A 864 -11.84 -10.46 -13.69
C SER A 864 -11.25 -9.83 -14.96
N LEU A 865 -11.80 -10.18 -16.14
CA LEU A 865 -11.38 -9.62 -17.44
C LEU A 865 -11.74 -8.14 -17.66
N GLU A 866 -12.52 -7.56 -16.74
CA GLU A 866 -12.86 -6.13 -16.72
C GLU A 866 -11.75 -5.26 -16.09
N GLN A 867 -10.89 -5.84 -15.25
CA GLN A 867 -9.90 -5.12 -14.43
C GLN A 867 -8.54 -5.83 -14.39
N VAL A 868 -8.15 -6.49 -15.49
CA VAL A 868 -6.84 -7.15 -15.59
C VAL A 868 -5.73 -6.12 -15.50
N SER A 869 -4.71 -6.41 -14.70
CA SER A 869 -3.47 -5.66 -14.56
C SER A 869 -2.25 -6.52 -14.87
N ASP A 870 -1.10 -5.90 -15.15
CA ASP A 870 0.17 -6.62 -15.33
C ASP A 870 0.58 -7.39 -14.06
N ARG A 871 0.10 -6.95 -12.88
CA ARG A 871 0.26 -7.70 -11.63
C ARG A 871 -0.46 -9.05 -11.67
N ASP A 872 -1.65 -9.14 -12.29
CA ASP A 872 -2.37 -10.40 -12.39
C ASP A 872 -1.63 -11.40 -13.29
N LEU A 873 -1.01 -10.91 -14.37
CA LEU A 873 -0.12 -11.70 -15.23
C LEU A 873 1.10 -12.21 -14.46
N ALA A 874 1.79 -11.33 -13.72
CA ALA A 874 2.92 -11.71 -12.87
C ALA A 874 2.54 -12.76 -11.80
N MET A 875 1.40 -12.59 -11.12
CA MET A 875 0.93 -13.55 -10.11
C MET A 875 0.58 -14.92 -10.71
N VAL A 876 0.09 -14.99 -11.94
CA VAL A 876 -0.10 -16.29 -12.64
C VAL A 876 1.25 -16.93 -12.98
N SER A 877 2.26 -16.13 -13.33
CA SER A 877 3.64 -16.60 -13.58
C SER A 877 4.45 -16.91 -12.30
N GLU A 878 3.92 -16.63 -11.11
CA GLU A 878 4.46 -17.14 -9.83
C GLU A 878 3.75 -18.43 -9.39
N LEU A 879 2.54 -18.69 -9.88
CA LEU A 879 1.68 -19.78 -9.40
C LEU A 879 2.21 -21.17 -9.80
N ASP A 880 2.77 -21.32 -10.99
CA ASP A 880 3.37 -22.56 -11.48
C ASP A 880 4.64 -22.93 -10.70
N ALA A 881 5.57 -21.98 -10.50
CA ALA A 881 6.77 -22.18 -9.69
C ALA A 881 6.44 -22.54 -8.22
N ASN A 882 5.39 -21.94 -7.66
CA ASN A 882 4.91 -22.24 -6.31
C ASN A 882 4.29 -23.64 -6.22
N TRP A 883 3.51 -24.04 -7.23
CA TRP A 883 2.95 -25.39 -7.32
C TRP A 883 4.03 -26.46 -7.53
N ASP A 884 4.99 -26.26 -8.43
CA ASP A 884 6.11 -27.20 -8.60
C ASP A 884 6.86 -27.39 -7.28
N THR A 885 7.23 -26.29 -6.61
CA THR A 885 7.96 -26.35 -5.34
C THR A 885 7.18 -27.09 -4.26
N LEU A 886 5.88 -26.82 -4.07
CA LEU A 886 5.06 -27.54 -3.10
C LEU A 886 4.93 -29.03 -3.46
N GLY A 887 4.75 -29.34 -4.74
CA GLY A 887 4.73 -30.71 -5.23
C GLY A 887 6.07 -31.43 -5.07
N TRP A 888 7.19 -30.74 -5.23
CA TRP A 888 8.55 -31.26 -5.04
C TRP A 888 8.87 -31.49 -3.56
N VAL A 889 8.40 -30.62 -2.66
CA VAL A 889 8.38 -30.91 -1.21
C VAL A 889 7.59 -32.18 -0.92
N TYR A 890 6.39 -32.36 -1.49
CA TYR A 890 5.63 -33.60 -1.31
C TYR A 890 6.36 -34.83 -1.89
N PHE A 891 7.08 -34.68 -3.01
CA PHE A 891 7.94 -35.75 -3.57
C PHE A 891 9.08 -36.12 -2.62
N ALA A 892 9.79 -35.13 -2.06
CA ALA A 892 10.85 -35.33 -1.07
C ALA A 892 10.33 -36.00 0.21
N ARG A 893 9.09 -35.70 0.62
CA ARG A 893 8.38 -36.36 1.73
C ARG A 893 7.80 -37.74 1.37
N GLY A 894 7.95 -38.22 0.13
CA GLY A 894 7.45 -39.51 -0.35
C GLY A 894 5.94 -39.57 -0.64
N ASN A 895 5.24 -38.43 -0.64
CA ASN A 895 3.82 -38.33 -0.97
C ASN A 895 3.63 -38.12 -2.48
N PHE A 896 3.85 -39.19 -3.25
CA PHE A 896 3.83 -39.14 -4.71
C PHE A 896 2.45 -38.81 -5.31
N ASP A 897 1.35 -39.06 -4.59
CA ASP A 897 0.00 -38.68 -5.03
C ASP A 897 -0.22 -37.16 -4.98
N LYS A 898 0.19 -36.50 -3.90
CA LYS A 898 0.17 -35.03 -3.84
C LYS A 898 1.21 -34.42 -4.79
N ALA A 899 2.42 -34.97 -4.84
CA ALA A 899 3.47 -34.49 -5.73
C ALA A 899 3.01 -34.45 -7.19
N GLU A 900 2.39 -35.55 -7.68
CA GLU A 900 1.86 -35.61 -9.04
C GLU A 900 0.83 -34.51 -9.31
N LYS A 901 -0.14 -34.30 -8.41
CA LYS A 901 -1.18 -33.28 -8.58
C LYS A 901 -0.60 -31.88 -8.80
N TYR A 902 0.30 -31.46 -7.91
CA TYR A 902 0.88 -30.12 -7.93
C TYR A 902 1.86 -29.93 -9.08
N ILE A 903 2.80 -30.85 -9.29
CA ILE A 903 3.79 -30.75 -10.38
C ILE A 903 3.11 -30.87 -11.75
N ASN A 904 2.08 -31.71 -11.90
CA ASN A 904 1.33 -31.77 -13.16
C ASN A 904 0.53 -30.48 -13.44
N ALA A 905 -0.04 -29.84 -12.42
CA ALA A 905 -0.70 -28.55 -12.57
C ALA A 905 0.28 -27.45 -13.01
N ALA A 906 1.47 -27.40 -12.40
CA ALA A 906 2.56 -26.50 -12.80
C ALA A 906 3.03 -26.78 -14.24
N TRP A 907 3.28 -28.06 -14.58
CA TRP A 907 3.78 -28.47 -15.90
C TRP A 907 2.84 -28.06 -17.04
N VAL A 908 1.52 -28.23 -16.88
CA VAL A 908 0.53 -27.82 -17.90
C VAL A 908 0.29 -26.29 -17.92
N LEU A 909 0.70 -25.57 -16.88
CA LEU A 909 0.59 -24.11 -16.82
C LEU A 909 1.80 -23.43 -17.51
N GLY A 910 3.02 -23.79 -17.14
CA GLY A 910 4.26 -23.10 -17.54
C GLY A 910 5.19 -23.83 -18.53
N GLU A 911 5.11 -25.16 -18.63
CA GLU A 911 5.95 -25.98 -19.53
C GLU A 911 7.48 -25.84 -19.35
N HIS A 912 7.93 -25.41 -18.17
CA HIS A 912 9.33 -25.38 -17.78
C HIS A 912 9.91 -26.81 -17.64
N GLY A 913 11.08 -27.03 -18.23
CA GLY A 913 11.69 -28.35 -18.38
C GLY A 913 12.08 -28.98 -17.05
N GLU A 914 12.44 -28.18 -16.04
CA GLU A 914 12.67 -28.61 -14.66
C GLU A 914 11.41 -29.22 -14.02
N VAL A 915 10.24 -28.59 -14.20
CA VAL A 915 8.94 -29.09 -13.72
C VAL A 915 8.57 -30.40 -14.43
N GLY A 916 8.84 -30.47 -15.74
CA GLY A 916 8.67 -31.71 -16.50
C GLY A 916 9.64 -32.83 -16.08
N ASP A 917 10.84 -32.50 -15.62
CA ASP A 917 11.78 -33.46 -15.03
C ASP A 917 11.29 -33.96 -13.68
N HIS A 918 10.83 -33.07 -12.80
CA HIS A 918 10.19 -33.42 -11.53
C HIS A 918 9.01 -34.37 -11.76
N LEU A 919 8.13 -34.08 -12.73
CA LEU A 919 6.99 -34.93 -13.05
C LEU A 919 7.40 -36.30 -13.62
N GLY A 920 8.46 -36.34 -14.45
CA GLY A 920 9.06 -37.58 -14.91
C GLY A 920 9.58 -38.43 -13.75
N GLN A 921 10.25 -37.83 -12.77
CA GLN A 921 10.73 -38.49 -11.56
C GLN A 921 9.58 -39.02 -10.68
N VAL A 922 8.48 -38.26 -10.55
CA VAL A 922 7.23 -38.73 -9.90
C VAL A 922 6.71 -39.99 -10.59
N TYR A 923 6.57 -39.97 -11.93
CA TYR A 923 6.12 -41.14 -12.68
C TYR A 923 7.05 -42.35 -12.54
N GLU A 924 8.37 -42.17 -12.49
CA GLU A 924 9.31 -43.26 -12.19
C GLU A 924 9.09 -43.85 -10.79
N LYS A 925 8.96 -43.03 -9.74
CA LYS A 925 8.66 -43.51 -8.38
C LYS A 925 7.32 -44.24 -8.29
N ARG A 926 6.34 -43.87 -9.12
CA ARG A 926 5.04 -44.56 -9.26
C ARG A 926 5.06 -45.77 -10.19
N GLY A 927 6.20 -46.13 -10.79
CA GLY A 927 6.33 -47.26 -11.73
C GLY A 927 5.75 -47.00 -13.13
N ARG A 928 5.32 -45.77 -13.43
CA ARG A 928 4.66 -45.34 -14.67
C ARG A 928 5.68 -45.04 -15.79
N LYS A 929 6.49 -46.04 -16.13
CA LYS A 929 7.68 -45.89 -16.99
C LYS A 929 7.42 -45.22 -18.35
N GLN A 930 6.30 -45.53 -19.02
CA GLN A 930 6.01 -44.93 -20.34
C GLN A 930 5.68 -43.44 -20.23
N GLU A 931 5.02 -43.04 -19.14
CA GLU A 931 4.66 -41.65 -18.88
C GLU A 931 5.89 -40.85 -18.45
N ALA A 932 6.79 -41.43 -17.66
CA ALA A 932 8.11 -40.85 -17.39
C ALA A 932 8.92 -40.61 -18.69
N ILE A 933 9.01 -41.61 -19.59
CA ILE A 933 9.69 -41.46 -20.89
C ILE A 933 9.10 -40.31 -21.70
N ARG A 934 7.75 -40.26 -21.80
CA ARG A 934 7.03 -39.20 -22.52
C ARG A 934 7.31 -37.82 -21.91
N THR A 935 7.21 -37.68 -20.59
CA THR A 935 7.37 -36.39 -19.90
C THR A 935 8.80 -35.88 -19.98
N TYR A 936 9.81 -36.73 -19.75
CA TYR A 936 11.22 -36.33 -19.95
C TYR A 936 11.51 -35.92 -21.40
N ALA A 937 10.91 -36.60 -22.39
CA ALA A 937 11.05 -36.25 -23.80
C ALA A 937 10.40 -34.89 -24.15
N MET A 938 9.24 -34.59 -23.57
CA MET A 938 8.59 -33.26 -23.69
C MET A 938 9.38 -32.17 -22.95
N SER A 939 9.85 -32.44 -21.73
CA SER A 939 10.69 -31.53 -20.92
C SER A 939 11.91 -31.04 -21.70
N LEU A 940 12.62 -31.94 -22.40
CA LEU A 940 13.76 -31.60 -23.27
C LEU A 940 13.40 -30.76 -24.50
N SER A 941 12.11 -30.58 -24.79
CA SER A 941 11.58 -29.67 -25.82
C SER A 941 10.89 -28.43 -25.23
N GLY A 942 10.76 -28.35 -23.90
CA GLY A 942 10.15 -27.24 -23.17
C GLY A 942 11.13 -26.09 -22.91
N LEU A 943 10.70 -25.14 -22.08
CA LEU A 943 11.52 -23.99 -21.71
C LEU A 943 12.61 -24.41 -20.71
N ARG A 944 13.85 -23.95 -20.89
CA ARG A 944 14.97 -24.11 -19.93
C ARG A 944 15.24 -25.57 -19.48
N PRO A 945 15.30 -26.56 -20.39
CA PRO A 945 15.48 -27.97 -20.01
C PRO A 945 16.78 -28.23 -19.23
N THR A 946 16.70 -29.08 -18.19
CA THR A 946 17.89 -29.49 -17.43
C THR A 946 18.73 -30.52 -18.19
N LEU A 947 20.05 -30.48 -18.03
CA LEU A 947 20.98 -31.41 -18.67
C LEU A 947 20.83 -32.83 -18.11
N GLU A 948 20.48 -32.92 -16.84
CA GLU A 948 20.25 -34.14 -16.08
C GLU A 948 19.07 -34.94 -16.66
N THR A 949 18.01 -34.26 -17.13
CA THR A 949 16.85 -34.88 -17.80
C THR A 949 17.25 -35.76 -18.98
N ARG A 950 18.20 -35.32 -19.81
CA ARG A 950 18.67 -36.11 -20.96
C ARG A 950 19.35 -37.39 -20.49
N THR A 951 20.11 -37.32 -19.39
CA THR A 951 20.79 -38.47 -18.79
C THR A 951 19.78 -39.46 -18.19
N ARG A 952 18.76 -38.97 -17.47
CA ARG A 952 17.64 -39.80 -16.96
C ARG A 952 16.91 -40.51 -18.09
N LEU A 953 16.49 -39.76 -19.12
CA LEU A 953 15.81 -40.31 -20.29
C LEU A 953 16.67 -41.39 -20.99
N ALA A 954 17.95 -41.11 -21.26
CA ALA A 954 18.87 -42.05 -21.90
C ALA A 954 19.06 -43.33 -21.09
N ALA A 955 19.14 -43.25 -19.75
CA ALA A 955 19.15 -44.42 -18.88
C ALA A 955 17.84 -45.22 -18.97
N LEU A 956 16.69 -44.52 -19.02
CA LEU A 956 15.36 -45.13 -19.02
C LEU A 956 15.01 -45.86 -20.33
N VAL A 957 15.44 -45.33 -21.48
CA VAL A 957 15.22 -45.94 -22.82
C VAL A 957 16.39 -46.80 -23.33
N GLY A 958 17.54 -46.76 -22.66
CA GLY A 958 18.72 -47.55 -22.99
C GLY A 958 19.55 -46.99 -24.15
N GLY A 959 19.99 -45.74 -24.02
CA GLY A 959 20.99 -45.08 -24.87
C GLY A 959 20.57 -43.71 -25.42
N ASP A 960 21.52 -42.78 -25.57
CA ASP A 960 21.28 -41.39 -26.01
C ASP A 960 20.67 -41.26 -27.42
N SER A 961 21.00 -42.18 -28.33
CA SER A 961 20.37 -42.25 -29.66
C SER A 961 18.86 -42.49 -29.56
N LYS A 962 18.41 -43.36 -28.65
CA LYS A 962 16.98 -43.59 -28.41
C LYS A 962 16.33 -42.45 -27.65
N ALA A 963 17.06 -41.76 -26.75
CA ALA A 963 16.57 -40.55 -26.10
C ALA A 963 16.27 -39.47 -27.14
N THR A 964 17.17 -39.29 -28.12
CA THR A 964 16.96 -38.37 -29.26
C THR A 964 15.72 -38.75 -30.08
N THR A 965 15.50 -40.04 -30.34
CA THR A 965 14.26 -40.51 -31.01
C THR A 965 13.01 -40.21 -30.19
N ALA A 966 13.05 -40.42 -28.86
CA ALA A 966 11.92 -40.16 -27.97
C ALA A 966 11.57 -38.65 -27.90
N VAL A 967 12.58 -37.77 -27.84
CA VAL A 967 12.41 -36.31 -27.89
C VAL A 967 11.68 -35.91 -29.17
N GLU A 968 12.17 -36.31 -30.36
CA GLU A 968 11.54 -35.92 -31.62
C GLU A 968 10.13 -36.54 -31.77
N GLN A 969 9.89 -37.74 -31.24
CA GLN A 969 8.58 -38.39 -31.22
C GLN A 969 7.53 -37.62 -30.39
N HIS A 970 7.93 -37.05 -29.24
CA HIS A 970 7.02 -36.37 -28.30
C HIS A 970 7.07 -34.85 -28.35
N LYS A 971 7.89 -34.25 -29.20
CA LYS A 971 7.99 -32.79 -29.40
C LYS A 971 6.65 -32.11 -29.72
N GLN A 972 5.79 -32.76 -30.50
CA GLN A 972 4.44 -32.26 -30.82
C GLN A 972 3.41 -32.52 -29.70
N ASP A 973 3.77 -33.23 -28.63
CA ASP A 973 2.88 -33.45 -27.49
C ASP A 973 2.80 -32.19 -26.62
N LEU A 974 3.90 -31.43 -26.52
CA LEU A 974 3.98 -30.17 -25.80
C LEU A 974 2.98 -29.14 -26.36
N GLN A 975 3.07 -28.85 -27.67
CA GLN A 975 2.11 -27.97 -28.35
C GLN A 975 0.64 -28.42 -28.20
N ARG A 976 0.39 -29.72 -27.98
CA ARG A 976 -0.96 -30.24 -27.74
C ARG A 976 -1.49 -29.97 -26.33
N LEU A 977 -0.64 -29.81 -25.31
CA LEU A 977 -1.06 -29.42 -23.96
C LEU A 977 -1.66 -28.01 -23.94
N GLN A 978 -1.08 -27.08 -24.71
CA GLN A 978 -1.59 -25.70 -24.86
C GLN A 978 -2.84 -25.57 -25.75
N THR A 979 -3.23 -26.62 -26.49
CA THR A 979 -4.22 -26.51 -27.57
C THR A 979 -5.61 -27.01 -27.17
N VAL A 980 -6.55 -26.08 -26.99
CA VAL A 980 -7.98 -26.36 -26.75
C VAL A 980 -8.72 -26.46 -28.08
N ASN A 981 -9.31 -27.63 -28.36
CA ASN A 981 -10.08 -27.88 -29.58
C ASN A 981 -11.57 -27.55 -29.41
N LEU A 982 -12.09 -26.63 -30.22
CA LEU A 982 -13.48 -26.15 -30.15
C LEU A 982 -14.45 -26.96 -31.03
N GLY A 983 -13.96 -27.99 -31.71
CA GLY A 983 -14.75 -28.87 -32.57
C GLY A 983 -15.12 -28.25 -33.92
N LYS A 984 -16.17 -28.78 -34.56
CA LYS A 984 -16.57 -28.41 -35.92
C LYS A 984 -17.38 -27.11 -35.96
N ILE A 985 -16.70 -26.01 -36.26
CA ILE A 985 -17.30 -24.69 -36.48
C ILE A 985 -17.11 -24.33 -37.96
N SER A 986 -17.99 -24.84 -38.81
CA SER A 986 -17.76 -24.95 -40.27
C SER A 986 -18.09 -23.70 -41.10
N ALA A 987 -18.17 -22.51 -40.48
CA ALA A 987 -18.67 -21.28 -41.12
C ALA A 987 -17.75 -20.05 -40.98
N VAL A 988 -16.59 -20.18 -40.33
CA VAL A 988 -15.67 -19.05 -40.09
C VAL A 988 -14.22 -19.48 -40.35
N ASP A 989 -13.49 -18.68 -41.12
CA ASP A 989 -12.04 -18.73 -41.26
C ASP A 989 -11.44 -17.50 -40.57
N GLY A 990 -10.25 -17.62 -39.96
CA GLY A 990 -9.47 -16.48 -39.49
C GLY A 990 -8.74 -16.68 -38.16
N THR A 991 -8.06 -15.63 -37.69
CA THR A 991 -7.31 -15.64 -36.42
C THR A 991 -7.63 -14.42 -35.53
N ALA A 992 -7.71 -14.63 -34.20
CA ALA A 992 -7.87 -13.57 -33.19
C ALA A 992 -7.33 -13.97 -31.80
N ASP A 993 -6.87 -12.98 -31.04
CA ASP A 993 -6.38 -13.10 -29.67
C ASP A 993 -7.52 -12.98 -28.66
N PHE A 994 -7.48 -13.81 -27.62
CA PHE A 994 -8.39 -13.74 -26.47
C PHE A 994 -7.63 -13.86 -25.14
N PHE A 995 -8.09 -13.13 -24.13
CA PHE A 995 -7.87 -13.51 -22.74
C PHE A 995 -9.00 -14.45 -22.29
N VAL A 996 -8.66 -15.46 -21.50
CA VAL A 996 -9.60 -16.38 -20.84
C VAL A 996 -9.27 -16.51 -19.36
N VAL A 997 -10.29 -16.67 -18.54
CA VAL A 997 -10.14 -16.96 -17.10
C VAL A 997 -10.64 -18.37 -16.81
N MET A 998 -9.74 -19.22 -16.35
CA MET A 998 -10.02 -20.60 -15.98
C MET A 998 -10.27 -20.68 -14.48
N THR A 999 -11.23 -21.51 -14.08
CA THR A 999 -11.56 -21.79 -12.68
C THR A 999 -11.90 -23.27 -12.49
N SER A 1000 -11.73 -23.77 -11.27
CA SER A 1000 -12.14 -25.13 -10.90
C SER A 1000 -13.67 -25.21 -10.82
N SER A 1001 -14.24 -26.37 -11.14
CA SER A 1001 -15.67 -26.65 -10.96
C SER A 1001 -15.93 -28.12 -10.69
N ALA A 1002 -17.11 -28.45 -10.17
CA ALA A 1002 -17.53 -29.83 -9.91
C ALA A 1002 -17.55 -30.75 -11.16
N ALA A 1003 -17.40 -30.19 -12.37
CA ALA A 1003 -17.31 -30.94 -13.63
C ALA A 1003 -15.89 -30.91 -14.26
N GLY A 1004 -14.88 -30.43 -13.52
CA GLY A 1004 -13.52 -30.15 -14.01
C GLY A 1004 -13.29 -28.66 -14.31
N THR A 1005 -12.17 -28.33 -14.95
CA THR A 1005 -11.81 -26.95 -15.28
C THR A 1005 -12.77 -26.33 -16.30
N LYS A 1006 -13.19 -25.09 -16.05
CA LYS A 1006 -14.08 -24.31 -16.90
C LYS A 1006 -13.48 -22.94 -17.23
N ILE A 1007 -13.68 -22.45 -18.46
CA ILE A 1007 -13.52 -21.03 -18.78
C ILE A 1007 -14.73 -20.25 -18.22
N GLU A 1008 -14.50 -19.48 -17.16
CA GLU A 1008 -15.51 -18.64 -16.52
C GLU A 1008 -15.94 -17.48 -17.44
N SER A 1009 -14.93 -16.80 -17.98
CA SER A 1009 -15.05 -15.64 -18.87
C SER A 1009 -13.98 -15.67 -19.96
N ALA A 1010 -14.30 -15.07 -21.11
CA ALA A 1010 -13.38 -14.87 -22.23
C ALA A 1010 -13.60 -13.46 -22.80
N LYS A 1011 -12.54 -12.83 -23.31
CA LYS A 1011 -12.52 -11.45 -23.83
C LYS A 1011 -11.67 -11.41 -25.09
N PHE A 1012 -12.26 -10.97 -26.21
CA PHE A 1012 -11.54 -10.69 -27.44
C PHE A 1012 -10.59 -9.50 -27.22
N ILE A 1013 -9.37 -9.61 -27.74
CA ILE A 1013 -8.32 -8.57 -27.65
C ILE A 1013 -8.11 -7.94 -29.03
N THR A 1014 -7.54 -8.68 -29.97
CA THR A 1014 -7.20 -8.21 -31.32
C THR A 1014 -7.44 -9.29 -32.37
N GLY A 1015 -7.49 -8.91 -33.65
CA GLY A 1015 -7.66 -9.83 -34.78
C GLY A 1015 -8.98 -9.65 -35.53
N GLU A 1016 -9.49 -10.72 -36.14
CA GLU A 1016 -10.63 -10.63 -37.06
C GLU A 1016 -11.99 -10.59 -36.34
N ASP A 1017 -12.70 -9.46 -36.43
CA ASP A 1017 -13.98 -9.18 -35.73
C ASP A 1017 -15.06 -10.27 -35.82
N LYS A 1018 -15.12 -11.00 -36.94
CA LYS A 1018 -16.04 -12.14 -37.16
C LYS A 1018 -15.84 -13.30 -36.17
N LEU A 1019 -14.72 -13.33 -35.43
CA LEU A 1019 -14.43 -14.30 -34.38
C LEU A 1019 -14.94 -13.87 -32.99
N LYS A 1020 -15.27 -12.58 -32.77
CA LYS A 1020 -15.84 -12.09 -31.50
C LYS A 1020 -17.02 -12.94 -30.98
N PRO A 1021 -17.97 -13.42 -31.80
CA PRO A 1021 -19.07 -14.28 -31.33
C PRO A 1021 -18.61 -15.64 -30.74
N LEU A 1022 -17.40 -16.11 -31.07
CA LEU A 1022 -16.87 -17.39 -30.57
C LEU A 1022 -16.40 -17.31 -29.10
N THR A 1023 -16.54 -16.16 -28.44
CA THR A 1023 -16.36 -16.00 -27.00
C THR A 1023 -17.19 -17.03 -26.20
N GLU A 1024 -18.44 -17.29 -26.59
CA GLU A 1024 -19.27 -18.30 -25.91
C GLU A 1024 -18.85 -19.74 -26.25
N ASN A 1025 -18.30 -19.99 -27.45
CA ASN A 1025 -17.70 -21.28 -27.80
C ASN A 1025 -16.47 -21.57 -26.93
N LEU A 1026 -15.62 -20.56 -26.66
CA LEU A 1026 -14.51 -20.66 -25.70
C LEU A 1026 -15.02 -20.98 -24.29
N ARG A 1027 -16.04 -20.26 -23.80
CA ARG A 1027 -16.63 -20.52 -22.46
C ARG A 1027 -17.25 -21.92 -22.32
N GLY A 1028 -17.69 -22.52 -23.43
CA GLY A 1028 -18.17 -23.90 -23.50
C GLY A 1028 -17.09 -24.95 -23.81
N ALA A 1029 -15.83 -24.57 -23.98
CA ALA A 1029 -14.75 -25.49 -24.33
C ALA A 1029 -14.36 -26.40 -23.16
N LYS A 1030 -13.93 -27.62 -23.48
CA LYS A 1030 -13.33 -28.54 -22.50
C LYS A 1030 -11.83 -28.30 -22.43
N ILE A 1031 -11.33 -28.02 -21.23
CA ILE A 1031 -9.89 -27.88 -20.97
C ILE A 1031 -9.40 -29.13 -20.24
N ASP A 1032 -8.32 -29.72 -20.74
CA ASP A 1032 -7.60 -30.83 -20.10
C ASP A 1032 -6.58 -30.26 -19.09
N PHE A 1033 -7.10 -29.62 -18.04
CA PHE A 1033 -6.34 -29.03 -16.94
C PHE A 1033 -7.01 -29.41 -15.63
N ALA A 1034 -6.21 -29.71 -14.61
CA ALA A 1034 -6.68 -30.02 -13.26
C ALA A 1034 -5.98 -29.12 -12.25
N PHE A 1035 -6.77 -28.40 -11.46
CA PHE A 1035 -6.27 -27.71 -10.27
C PHE A 1035 -5.81 -28.76 -9.24
N PRO A 1036 -4.71 -28.50 -8.50
CA PRO A 1036 -4.13 -29.50 -7.58
C PRO A 1036 -4.94 -29.67 -6.29
N ASP A 1037 -5.71 -28.63 -5.92
CA ASP A 1037 -6.51 -28.52 -4.71
C ASP A 1037 -7.85 -27.80 -4.99
N ASP A 1038 -8.67 -27.64 -3.95
CA ASP A 1038 -9.95 -26.93 -3.97
C ASP A 1038 -9.82 -25.44 -3.55
N VAL A 1039 -8.60 -24.89 -3.45
CA VAL A 1039 -8.40 -23.48 -3.06
C VAL A 1039 -8.96 -22.60 -4.19
N PRO A 1040 -9.89 -21.66 -3.91
CA PRO A 1040 -10.52 -20.84 -4.94
C PRO A 1040 -9.49 -19.99 -5.71
N THR A 1041 -9.03 -20.50 -6.85
CA THR A 1041 -7.95 -19.91 -7.66
C THR A 1041 -8.45 -19.71 -9.08
N LYS A 1042 -8.20 -18.53 -9.64
CA LYS A 1042 -8.48 -18.23 -11.05
C LYS A 1042 -7.17 -18.08 -11.82
N ILE A 1043 -7.11 -18.64 -13.02
CA ILE A 1043 -5.93 -18.55 -13.89
C ILE A 1043 -6.28 -17.74 -15.13
N LEU A 1044 -5.58 -16.64 -15.35
CA LEU A 1044 -5.64 -15.88 -16.59
C LEU A 1044 -4.70 -16.49 -17.64
N ARG A 1045 -5.18 -16.67 -18.88
CA ARG A 1045 -4.34 -17.06 -20.02
C ARG A 1045 -4.66 -16.17 -21.22
N ARG A 1046 -3.63 -15.69 -21.93
CA ARG A 1046 -3.76 -15.20 -23.31
C ARG A 1046 -3.73 -16.42 -24.25
N GLY A 1047 -4.34 -16.31 -25.41
CA GLY A 1047 -4.20 -17.32 -26.46
C GLY A 1047 -4.74 -16.88 -27.80
N VAL A 1048 -4.36 -17.62 -28.83
CA VAL A 1048 -4.68 -17.35 -30.22
C VAL A 1048 -5.74 -18.34 -30.69
N LEU A 1049 -6.93 -17.85 -31.02
CA LEU A 1049 -7.99 -18.61 -31.67
C LEU A 1049 -7.76 -18.60 -33.18
N THR A 1050 -7.56 -19.78 -33.77
CA THR A 1050 -7.51 -19.96 -35.23
C THR A 1050 -8.62 -20.89 -35.69
N CYS A 1051 -9.38 -20.46 -36.69
CA CYS A 1051 -10.47 -21.21 -37.32
C CYS A 1051 -10.15 -21.48 -38.79
N SER A 1052 -10.42 -22.69 -39.26
CA SER A 1052 -10.37 -22.99 -40.70
C SER A 1052 -11.51 -23.88 -41.18
N SER A 1053 -12.25 -23.37 -42.17
CA SER A 1053 -13.28 -24.09 -42.92
C SER A 1053 -12.73 -25.30 -43.66
N LYS A 1054 -11.46 -25.25 -44.12
CA LYS A 1054 -10.76 -26.37 -44.77
C LYS A 1054 -10.31 -27.45 -43.79
N ALA A 1055 -9.84 -27.07 -42.60
CA ALA A 1055 -9.50 -28.02 -41.54
C ALA A 1055 -10.75 -28.57 -40.83
N GLY A 1056 -11.89 -27.89 -40.97
CA GLY A 1056 -13.19 -28.31 -40.44
C GLY A 1056 -13.41 -28.00 -38.97
N GLY A 1057 -12.71 -27.01 -38.39
CA GLY A 1057 -12.84 -26.66 -36.98
C GLY A 1057 -12.01 -25.45 -36.54
N CYS A 1058 -12.07 -25.15 -35.24
CA CYS A 1058 -11.27 -24.11 -34.59
C CYS A 1058 -10.42 -24.67 -33.44
N SER A 1059 -9.23 -24.11 -33.25
CA SER A 1059 -8.28 -24.42 -32.17
C SER A 1059 -7.86 -23.13 -31.48
N PHE A 1060 -7.88 -23.14 -30.15
CA PHE A 1060 -7.36 -22.07 -29.30
C PHE A 1060 -6.05 -22.52 -28.68
N VAL A 1061 -4.94 -21.86 -29.04
CA VAL A 1061 -3.61 -22.18 -28.52
C VAL A 1061 -3.28 -21.15 -27.43
N MET A 1062 -3.13 -21.60 -26.20
CA MET A 1062 -2.82 -20.72 -25.07
C MET A 1062 -1.34 -20.35 -25.06
N THR A 1063 -1.05 -19.06 -25.00
CA THR A 1063 0.30 -18.54 -24.72
C THR A 1063 0.71 -18.94 -23.30
N LEU A 1064 2.01 -19.14 -23.06
CA LEU A 1064 2.54 -19.42 -21.73
C LEU A 1064 2.49 -18.15 -20.86
N PRO A 1065 2.31 -18.26 -19.53
CA PRO A 1065 2.27 -17.09 -18.65
C PRO A 1065 3.50 -16.18 -18.78
N GLU A 1066 4.70 -16.76 -18.87
CA GLU A 1066 5.95 -15.99 -18.94
C GLU A 1066 6.13 -15.20 -20.25
N ASP A 1067 5.44 -15.57 -21.33
CA ASP A 1067 5.47 -14.88 -22.63
C ASP A 1067 4.45 -13.70 -22.71
N VAL A 1068 3.63 -13.48 -21.68
CA VAL A 1068 2.60 -12.43 -21.67
C VAL A 1068 3.00 -11.28 -20.75
N HIS A 1069 3.74 -10.32 -21.30
CA HIS A 1069 4.33 -9.20 -20.53
C HIS A 1069 3.41 -7.98 -20.35
N SER A 1070 2.22 -7.96 -20.95
CA SER A 1070 1.29 -6.83 -20.88
C SER A 1070 -0.16 -7.26 -21.13
N VAL A 1071 -1.10 -6.48 -20.58
CA VAL A 1071 -2.54 -6.59 -20.81
C VAL A 1071 -3.04 -6.03 -22.17
N ASP A 1072 -2.19 -5.33 -22.93
CA ASP A 1072 -2.53 -4.68 -24.21
C ASP A 1072 -2.33 -5.54 -25.49
#